data_AF-A0A946MCT6-F1
#
_entry.id   AF-A0A946MCT6-F1
#
_cell.length_a   1.000
_cell.length_b   1.000
_cell.length_c   1.000
_cell.angle_alpha   90.00
_cell.angle_beta   90.00
_cell.angle_gamma   90.00
#
_symmetry.space_group_name_H-M   'P 1'
#
loop_
_entity.id
_entity.type
_entity.pdbx_description
1 polymer ?
#
loop_
_entity_poly.entity_id
_entity_poly.type
_entity_poly.pdbx_seq_one_letter_code
_entity_poly.pdbx_strand_id
1 'polypeptide(L)'
;MSTYRNIVGSEQPLTIEEIPADRGLIDALLDKGVINKTVHRRTFRLLYPRRDTEPLVLKSILAIAAIFLLFGFSMIIAANWTSLGLVIRLGAPQLLLIACLAGALWKGLDHQSGKLFASAVVAAVGGSLIILSQEFQQNADAPWLFGRWLLFAFPIVVVARFLPLWVGWIALLNTYLFSILESADRAFLDLVHSYLGREPLYFLILPSVALLVIREYLLYRGKDSKSWDWLRPNWPIFLLLIWSFSLILSHLAIFYENLIDSRSASILSLYLILDVVLLLAAHWYYRYRSFNMWLLSVTVVFESFAGLILVVISAAEISDYDFTLIMLGGMVTSFGLFLNCFRYLRSVRRKLHAAEPESTPEPVLPQEPTADTQPSYAHEVKTMPPKDLPYLTAGRLIDDLSNSGEFDPQQARTIAQHRIQHNTYPLYLRVLIGIGAFTSGAFLLGLLATLEIFEAEVLVLLQGTTMIGLAIYTHLKTKTLDSSTTVHAMLQQASFAMVFAGKIMFVIGANQVFGEGELTSFLALLLVTCSTYFVYDMYVDRLMSSTATMVAFGVLVLDVAEHLRYFSDDAIATIYSFGILVGVPLAFAIIIHPRISQAFSPVGMGLLGLTGYLTTAVTLLQLSSAYIASLAVAGTLIATLLWACGGRQTLATRQVVIAIIATLLMASLKFVAPIMAIAVIILGYAGHDRLVSIIGSVFLLLSLAVYTRALDLGLMETGGILLTGGLILIAVYWLYRCWVFTNSAPAQTSHPVGGDLT
;
A
#
# COMPACT_ATOMS: atom_id res chain seq x y z
N MET A 1 -3.71 -7.93 13.30
CA MET A 1 -4.49 -6.78 13.79
C MET A 1 -3.70 -5.47 13.92
N SER A 2 -2.36 -5.42 13.78
CA SER A 2 -1.59 -4.17 13.84
C SER A 2 -1.43 -3.40 12.50
N THR A 3 -1.84 -3.97 11.37
CA THR A 3 -1.69 -3.34 10.03
C THR A 3 -2.69 -2.21 9.81
N TYR A 4 -3.89 -2.37 10.37
CA TYR A 4 -4.91 -1.34 10.28
C TYR A 4 -4.60 -0.12 11.14
N ARG A 5 -4.00 -0.29 12.32
CA ARG A 5 -3.67 0.85 13.20
C ARG A 5 -2.58 1.78 12.63
N ASN A 6 -1.73 1.29 11.73
CA ASN A 6 -0.68 2.10 11.07
C ASN A 6 -1.15 2.75 9.75
N ILE A 7 -2.08 2.13 9.02
CA ILE A 7 -2.66 2.69 7.77
C ILE A 7 -3.88 3.58 8.08
N VAL A 8 -4.66 3.21 9.09
CA VAL A 8 -5.92 3.83 9.54
C VAL A 8 -5.75 4.59 10.87
N GLY A 9 -4.53 4.71 11.40
CA GLY A 9 -4.26 5.40 12.68
C GLY A 9 -4.99 4.76 13.88
N SER A 10 -4.67 5.20 15.10
CA SER A 10 -5.61 5.09 16.22
C SER A 10 -6.12 6.46 16.62
N GLU A 11 -7.40 6.52 17.00
CA GLU A 11 -8.14 7.76 17.30
C GLU A 11 -7.75 8.39 18.65
N GLN A 12 -7.05 7.65 19.51
CA GLN A 12 -6.64 8.08 20.86
C GLN A 12 -5.24 8.72 20.88
N PRO A 13 -4.99 9.71 21.75
CA PRO A 13 -3.66 10.25 22.01
C PRO A 13 -2.80 9.14 22.62
N LEU A 14 -2.01 8.51 21.77
CA LEU A 14 -1.14 7.42 22.17
C LEU A 14 -0.12 7.91 23.21
N THR A 15 -0.23 7.42 24.44
CA THR A 15 0.79 7.60 25.47
C THR A 15 2.01 6.74 25.15
N ILE A 16 3.19 7.02 25.76
CA ILE A 16 4.39 6.17 25.57
C ILE A 16 4.08 4.69 25.92
N GLU A 17 3.15 4.44 26.83
CA GLU A 17 2.76 3.11 27.26
C GLU A 17 1.86 2.37 26.25
N GLU A 18 1.25 3.08 25.31
CA GLU A 18 0.33 2.50 24.32
C GLU A 18 0.97 2.30 22.95
N ILE A 19 2.07 2.99 22.66
CA ILE A 19 2.74 2.95 21.35
C ILE A 19 3.59 1.69 21.26
N PRO A 20 3.46 0.88 20.20
CA PRO A 20 4.44 -0.16 19.91
C PRO A 20 5.83 0.47 19.76
N ALA A 21 6.82 -0.10 20.46
CA ALA A 21 8.20 0.24 20.19
C ALA A 21 8.54 -0.11 18.74
N ASP A 22 9.21 0.80 18.04
CA ASP A 22 9.59 0.64 16.64
C ASP A 22 11.08 0.92 16.45
N ARG A 23 11.63 0.46 15.31
CA ARG A 23 13.02 0.76 14.90
C ARG A 23 13.32 2.26 14.96
N GLY A 24 12.37 3.10 14.58
CA GLY A 24 12.54 4.55 14.57
C GLY A 24 12.79 5.14 15.97
N LEU A 25 12.18 4.60 17.02
CA LEU A 25 12.48 4.98 18.40
C LEU A 25 13.91 4.58 18.79
N ILE A 26 14.32 3.34 18.48
CA ILE A 26 15.66 2.84 18.81
C ILE A 26 16.74 3.64 18.06
N ASP A 27 16.54 3.90 16.77
CA ASP A 27 17.46 4.69 15.96
C ASP A 27 17.55 6.14 16.47
N ALA A 28 16.42 6.75 16.88
CA ALA A 28 16.43 8.08 17.49
C ALA A 28 17.18 8.13 18.83
N LEU A 29 17.05 7.08 19.66
CA LEU A 29 17.82 6.96 20.90
C LEU A 29 19.33 6.81 20.62
N LEU A 30 19.71 6.13 19.54
CA LEU A 30 21.11 6.00 19.13
C LEU A 30 21.66 7.32 18.59
N ASP A 31 20.91 8.00 17.71
CA ASP A 31 21.29 9.29 17.11
C ASP A 31 21.46 10.40 18.15
N LYS A 32 20.63 10.37 19.20
CA LYS A 32 20.73 11.29 20.34
C LYS A 32 21.78 10.86 21.37
N GLY A 33 22.50 9.78 21.12
CA GLY A 33 23.57 9.28 22.00
C GLY A 33 23.08 8.68 23.32
N VAL A 34 21.77 8.43 23.46
CA VAL A 34 21.18 7.86 24.68
C VAL A 34 21.47 6.37 24.80
N ILE A 35 21.51 5.64 23.68
CA ILE A 35 21.94 4.23 23.67
C ILE A 35 23.22 4.06 22.84
N ASN A 36 24.07 3.12 23.23
CA ASN A 36 25.26 2.76 22.46
C ASN A 36 24.94 1.71 21.37
N LYS A 37 25.89 1.46 20.45
CA LYS A 37 25.71 0.50 19.34
C LYS A 37 25.47 -0.95 19.79
N THR A 38 25.93 -1.31 20.98
CA THR A 38 25.79 -2.65 21.57
C THR A 38 24.38 -2.85 22.11
N VAL A 39 23.87 -1.87 22.85
CA VAL A 39 22.48 -1.78 23.35
C VAL A 39 21.53 -1.73 22.16
N HIS A 40 21.79 -0.89 21.16
CA HIS A 40 21.02 -0.84 19.90
C HIS A 40 20.83 -2.22 19.28
N ARG A 41 21.91 -3.00 19.11
CA ARG A 41 21.83 -4.37 18.55
C ARG A 41 21.05 -5.34 19.44
N ARG A 42 21.19 -5.22 20.77
CA ARG A 42 20.48 -6.07 21.74
C ARG A 42 18.99 -5.76 21.74
N THR A 43 18.64 -4.48 21.84
CA THR A 43 17.27 -3.95 21.76
C THR A 43 16.61 -4.31 20.44
N PHE A 44 17.34 -4.22 19.33
CA PHE A 44 16.84 -4.61 18.01
C PHE A 44 16.51 -6.10 17.93
N ARG A 45 17.33 -6.97 18.56
CA ARG A 45 17.05 -8.42 18.65
C ARG A 45 15.87 -8.74 19.58
N LEU A 46 15.64 -7.92 20.60
CA LEU A 46 14.47 -8.02 21.48
C LEU A 46 13.19 -7.57 20.78
N LEU A 47 13.27 -6.51 19.96
CA LEU A 47 12.15 -6.02 19.18
C LEU A 47 11.76 -6.98 18.04
N TYR A 48 12.76 -7.65 17.47
CA TYR A 48 12.60 -8.51 16.30
C TYR A 48 13.19 -9.91 16.55
N PRO A 49 12.58 -10.71 17.44
CA PRO A 49 13.05 -12.05 17.72
C PRO A 49 12.84 -12.97 16.50
N ARG A 50 13.80 -13.87 16.25
CA ARG A 50 13.78 -14.79 15.10
C ARG A 50 12.54 -15.69 15.03
N ARG A 51 11.84 -15.90 16.15
CA ARG A 51 10.63 -16.71 16.21
C ARG A 51 9.43 -16.00 15.58
N ASP A 52 9.42 -14.68 15.53
CA ASP A 52 8.32 -13.91 14.94
C ASP A 52 8.37 -13.93 13.40
N THR A 53 9.51 -14.29 12.80
CA THR A 53 9.66 -14.43 11.35
C THR A 53 9.27 -15.82 10.85
N GLU A 54 9.23 -16.83 11.72
CA GLU A 54 8.79 -18.21 11.41
C GLU A 54 7.44 -18.27 10.67
N PRO A 55 6.34 -17.71 11.22
CA PRO A 55 5.04 -17.83 10.57
C PRO A 55 5.01 -17.11 9.23
N LEU A 56 5.80 -16.04 9.05
CA LEU A 56 5.87 -15.38 7.76
C LEU A 56 6.62 -16.24 6.75
N VAL A 57 7.84 -16.67 7.05
CA VAL A 57 8.67 -17.45 6.11
C VAL A 57 7.90 -18.70 5.67
N LEU A 58 7.29 -19.41 6.62
CA LEU A 58 6.50 -20.59 6.32
C LEU A 58 5.24 -20.28 5.50
N LYS A 59 4.50 -19.21 5.82
CA LYS A 59 3.30 -18.82 5.05
C LYS A 59 3.64 -18.30 3.66
N SER A 60 4.74 -17.58 3.50
CA SER A 60 5.20 -17.08 2.19
C SER A 60 5.65 -18.22 1.30
N ILE A 61 6.44 -19.18 1.81
CA ILE A 61 6.81 -20.39 1.04
C ILE A 61 5.57 -21.15 0.62
N LEU A 62 4.61 -21.35 1.54
CA LEU A 62 3.37 -22.05 1.25
C LEU A 62 2.49 -21.29 0.23
N ALA A 63 2.44 -19.96 0.31
CA ALA A 63 1.68 -19.13 -0.63
C ALA A 63 2.28 -19.18 -2.03
N ILE A 64 3.61 -19.05 -2.16
CA ILE A 64 4.30 -19.16 -3.45
C ILE A 64 4.15 -20.56 -4.02
N ALA A 65 4.31 -21.60 -3.19
CA ALA A 65 4.09 -22.99 -3.59
C ALA A 65 2.67 -23.21 -4.11
N ALA A 66 1.66 -22.69 -3.40
CA ALA A 66 0.26 -22.80 -3.81
C ALA A 66 0.00 -22.10 -5.15
N ILE A 67 0.57 -20.91 -5.36
CA ILE A 67 0.48 -20.18 -6.63
C ILE A 67 1.13 -20.99 -7.75
N PHE A 68 2.35 -21.50 -7.55
CA PHE A 68 3.09 -22.28 -8.54
C PHE A 68 2.34 -23.57 -8.91
N LEU A 69 1.79 -24.28 -7.93
CA LEU A 69 0.99 -25.47 -8.17
C LEU A 69 -0.31 -25.15 -8.91
N LEU A 70 -1.02 -24.08 -8.51
CA LEU A 70 -2.27 -23.69 -9.12
C LEU A 70 -2.07 -23.29 -10.60
N PHE A 71 -1.12 -22.40 -10.88
CA PHE A 71 -0.81 -21.98 -12.25
C PHE A 71 -0.20 -23.12 -13.06
N GLY A 72 0.73 -23.88 -12.49
CA GLY A 72 1.36 -25.02 -13.15
C GLY A 72 0.34 -26.07 -13.58
N PHE A 73 -0.55 -26.46 -12.66
CA PHE A 73 -1.63 -27.40 -12.94
C PHE A 73 -2.62 -26.85 -13.98
N SER A 74 -3.02 -25.59 -13.86
CA SER A 74 -3.94 -24.95 -14.82
C SER A 74 -3.36 -24.91 -16.24
N MET A 75 -2.06 -24.60 -16.37
CA MET A 75 -1.35 -24.57 -17.65
C MET A 75 -1.19 -25.97 -18.26
N ILE A 76 -0.86 -27.00 -17.47
CA ILE A 76 -0.80 -28.39 -17.96
C ILE A 76 -2.18 -28.84 -18.46
N ILE A 77 -3.26 -28.52 -17.73
CA ILE A 77 -4.63 -28.82 -18.19
C ILE A 77 -4.93 -28.10 -19.50
N ALA A 78 -4.62 -26.80 -19.58
CA ALA A 78 -4.85 -26.02 -20.79
C ALA A 78 -4.05 -26.56 -21.99
N ALA A 79 -2.81 -27.01 -21.78
CA ALA A 79 -1.96 -27.59 -22.82
C ALA A 79 -2.50 -28.92 -23.36
N ASN A 80 -3.09 -29.73 -22.47
CA ASN A 80 -3.64 -31.04 -22.80
C ASN A 80 -5.14 -30.98 -23.06
N TRP A 81 -5.72 -29.79 -23.20
CA TRP A 81 -7.17 -29.62 -23.24
C TRP A 81 -7.83 -30.54 -24.29
N THR A 82 -7.23 -30.61 -25.47
CA THR A 82 -7.72 -31.43 -26.59
C THR A 82 -7.51 -32.93 -26.39
N SER A 83 -6.48 -33.35 -25.65
CA SER A 83 -6.14 -34.76 -25.41
C SER A 83 -6.82 -35.36 -24.18
N LEU A 84 -7.30 -34.54 -23.26
CA LEU A 84 -8.04 -35.01 -22.09
C LEU A 84 -9.40 -35.57 -22.49
N GLY A 85 -9.76 -36.75 -21.98
CA GLY A 85 -11.12 -37.28 -22.14
C GLY A 85 -12.14 -36.38 -21.44
N LEU A 86 -13.38 -36.35 -21.96
CA LEU A 86 -14.49 -35.55 -21.41
C LEU A 86 -14.66 -35.75 -19.90
N VAL A 87 -14.48 -36.99 -19.43
CA VAL A 87 -14.57 -37.36 -18.00
C VAL A 87 -13.56 -36.62 -17.14
N ILE A 88 -12.33 -36.41 -17.62
CA ILE A 88 -11.30 -35.71 -16.84
C ILE A 88 -11.55 -34.19 -16.88
N ARG A 89 -11.88 -33.66 -18.07
CA ARG A 89 -12.17 -32.22 -18.24
C ARG A 89 -13.32 -31.77 -17.35
N LEU A 90 -14.41 -32.52 -17.31
CA LEU A 90 -15.56 -32.22 -16.46
C LEU A 90 -15.37 -32.69 -15.01
N GLY A 91 -14.69 -33.82 -14.80
CA GLY A 91 -14.56 -34.44 -13.48
C GLY A 91 -13.55 -33.77 -12.55
N ALA A 92 -12.39 -33.32 -13.07
CA ALA A 92 -11.34 -32.75 -12.22
C ALA A 92 -11.78 -31.46 -11.48
N PRO A 93 -12.46 -30.49 -12.11
CA PRO A 93 -12.98 -29.31 -11.41
C PRO A 93 -14.02 -29.66 -10.35
N GLN A 94 -14.88 -30.66 -10.64
CA GLN A 94 -15.89 -31.14 -9.70
C GLN A 94 -15.26 -31.84 -8.49
N LEU A 95 -14.24 -32.66 -8.72
CA LEU A 95 -13.46 -33.27 -7.63
C LEU A 95 -12.76 -32.23 -6.78
N LEU A 96 -12.17 -31.20 -7.39
CA LEU A 96 -11.56 -30.08 -6.66
C LEU A 96 -12.60 -29.34 -5.82
N LEU A 97 -13.77 -29.04 -6.40
CA LEU A 97 -14.88 -28.40 -5.71
C LEU A 97 -15.32 -29.24 -4.50
N ILE A 98 -15.55 -30.54 -4.68
CA ILE A 98 -15.94 -31.47 -3.60
C ILE A 98 -14.85 -31.54 -2.54
N ALA A 99 -13.57 -31.63 -2.92
CA ALA A 99 -12.45 -31.68 -1.98
C ALA A 99 -12.33 -30.39 -1.16
N CYS A 100 -12.46 -29.22 -1.80
CA CYS A 100 -12.47 -27.93 -1.11
C CYS A 100 -13.68 -27.79 -0.19
N LEU A 101 -14.86 -28.24 -0.63
CA LEU A 101 -16.07 -28.21 0.19
C LEU A 101 -15.92 -29.13 1.41
N ALA A 102 -15.44 -30.35 1.22
CA ALA A 102 -15.14 -31.27 2.31
C ALA A 102 -14.08 -30.69 3.26
N GLY A 103 -13.06 -30.02 2.73
CA GLY A 103 -12.05 -29.30 3.53
C GLY A 103 -12.65 -28.16 4.36
N ALA A 104 -13.57 -27.38 3.79
CA ALA A 104 -14.28 -26.31 4.50
C ALA A 104 -15.17 -26.87 5.62
N LEU A 105 -15.90 -27.97 5.35
CA LEU A 105 -16.72 -28.66 6.34
C LEU A 105 -15.89 -29.30 7.45
N TRP A 106 -14.77 -29.95 7.10
CA TRP A 106 -13.88 -30.62 8.06
C TRP A 106 -13.18 -29.65 8.99
N LYS A 107 -12.66 -28.52 8.47
CA LYS A 107 -11.99 -27.51 9.30
C LYS A 107 -12.98 -26.61 10.05
N GLY A 108 -14.22 -26.52 9.58
CA GLY A 108 -15.21 -25.59 10.08
C GLY A 108 -14.91 -24.15 9.66
N LEU A 109 -15.95 -23.34 9.53
CA LEU A 109 -15.85 -21.96 9.04
C LEU A 109 -15.44 -20.94 10.13
N ASP A 110 -15.28 -21.39 11.38
CA ASP A 110 -14.71 -20.57 12.45
C ASP A 110 -13.19 -20.39 12.30
N HIS A 111 -12.52 -21.36 11.66
CA HIS A 111 -11.07 -21.33 11.44
C HIS A 111 -10.71 -20.65 10.12
N GLN A 112 -9.57 -19.96 10.08
CA GLN A 112 -9.05 -19.33 8.86
C GLN A 112 -8.86 -20.33 7.71
N SER A 113 -8.42 -21.55 8.00
CA SER A 113 -8.23 -22.61 7.00
C SER A 113 -9.55 -23.02 6.34
N GLY A 114 -10.63 -23.18 7.10
CA GLY A 114 -11.96 -23.48 6.55
C GLY A 114 -12.49 -22.34 5.68
N LYS A 115 -12.26 -21.08 6.08
CA LYS A 115 -12.59 -19.90 5.26
C LYS A 115 -11.81 -19.85 3.94
N LEU A 116 -10.53 -20.23 3.96
CA LEU A 116 -9.72 -20.35 2.73
C LEU A 116 -10.22 -21.48 1.82
N PHE A 117 -10.61 -22.62 2.38
CA PHE A 117 -11.26 -23.68 1.60
C PHE A 117 -12.58 -23.20 0.99
N ALA A 118 -13.39 -22.43 1.72
CA ALA A 118 -14.61 -21.82 1.17
C ALA A 118 -14.31 -20.86 0.00
N SER A 119 -13.25 -20.04 0.10
CA SER A 119 -12.78 -19.23 -1.02
C SER A 119 -12.35 -20.09 -2.22
N ALA A 120 -11.69 -21.23 -1.98
CA ALA A 120 -11.30 -22.16 -3.03
C ALA A 120 -12.52 -22.82 -3.70
N VAL A 121 -13.61 -23.10 -2.96
CA VAL A 121 -14.89 -23.56 -3.55
C VAL A 121 -15.42 -22.49 -4.51
N VAL A 122 -15.45 -21.22 -4.12
CA VAL A 122 -15.90 -20.12 -4.99
C VAL A 122 -15.04 -20.03 -6.26
N ALA A 123 -13.73 -20.18 -6.15
CA ALA A 123 -12.85 -20.20 -7.32
C ALA A 123 -13.09 -21.43 -8.22
N ALA A 124 -13.28 -22.62 -7.63
CA ALA A 124 -13.55 -23.85 -8.35
C ALA A 124 -14.90 -23.83 -9.10
N VAL A 125 -15.91 -23.15 -8.56
CA VAL A 125 -17.17 -22.86 -9.26
C VAL A 125 -16.91 -22.06 -10.54
N GLY A 126 -16.12 -20.98 -10.46
CA GLY A 126 -15.74 -20.19 -11.63
C GLY A 126 -14.99 -21.01 -12.67
N GLY A 127 -13.98 -21.78 -12.24
CA GLY A 127 -13.23 -22.70 -13.11
C GLY A 127 -14.13 -23.74 -13.79
N SER A 128 -15.11 -24.28 -13.06
CA SER A 128 -16.08 -25.25 -13.62
C SER A 128 -16.98 -24.61 -14.67
N LEU A 129 -17.44 -23.37 -14.46
CA LEU A 129 -18.25 -22.64 -15.44
C LEU A 129 -17.47 -22.32 -16.73
N ILE A 130 -16.20 -21.93 -16.60
CA ILE A 130 -15.30 -21.72 -17.75
C ILE A 130 -15.22 -23.01 -18.57
N ILE A 131 -14.98 -24.13 -17.91
CA ILE A 131 -14.85 -25.43 -18.58
C ILE A 131 -16.15 -25.85 -19.26
N LEU A 132 -17.29 -25.68 -18.60
CA LEU A 132 -18.60 -25.99 -19.17
C LEU A 132 -18.90 -25.14 -20.42
N SER A 133 -18.54 -23.85 -20.39
CA SER A 133 -18.73 -22.98 -21.55
C SER A 133 -17.95 -23.45 -22.77
N GLN A 134 -16.67 -23.81 -22.56
CA GLN A 134 -15.78 -24.23 -23.64
C GLN A 134 -16.15 -25.61 -24.20
N GLU A 135 -16.44 -26.59 -23.34
CA GLU A 135 -16.72 -27.97 -23.77
C GLU A 135 -18.02 -28.12 -24.54
N PHE A 136 -19.07 -27.46 -24.07
CA PHE A 136 -20.39 -27.57 -24.69
C PHE A 136 -20.63 -26.50 -25.76
N GLN A 137 -19.59 -25.74 -26.12
CA GLN A 137 -19.67 -24.59 -27.03
C GLN A 137 -20.88 -23.72 -26.72
N GLN A 138 -21.16 -23.54 -25.42
CA GLN A 138 -22.19 -22.61 -25.04
C GLN A 138 -21.67 -21.25 -25.49
N ASN A 139 -22.49 -20.47 -26.20
CA ASN A 139 -22.21 -19.06 -26.49
C ASN A 139 -22.26 -18.26 -25.17
N ALA A 140 -21.44 -18.66 -24.22
CA ALA A 140 -21.32 -18.14 -22.88
C ALA A 140 -20.40 -16.94 -22.99
N ASP A 141 -21.05 -15.82 -23.25
CA ASP A 141 -20.46 -14.51 -23.13
C ASP A 141 -20.06 -14.22 -21.67
N ALA A 142 -19.32 -13.13 -21.47
CA ALA A 142 -18.87 -12.70 -20.16
C ALA A 142 -20.02 -12.54 -19.13
N PRO A 143 -21.19 -11.95 -19.46
CA PRO A 143 -22.34 -11.91 -18.56
C PRO A 143 -22.83 -13.30 -18.14
N TRP A 144 -22.92 -14.24 -19.07
CA TRP A 144 -23.36 -15.60 -18.78
C TRP A 144 -22.46 -16.26 -17.73
N LEU A 145 -21.14 -16.09 -17.86
CA LEU A 145 -20.13 -16.66 -16.97
C LEU A 145 -20.13 -15.97 -15.60
N PHE A 146 -19.93 -14.66 -15.57
CA PHE A 146 -19.77 -13.93 -14.32
C PHE A 146 -21.08 -13.87 -13.53
N GLY A 147 -22.24 -13.82 -14.18
CA GLY A 147 -23.55 -13.82 -13.50
C GLY A 147 -23.83 -15.12 -12.75
N ARG A 148 -23.54 -16.27 -13.37
CA ARG A 148 -23.67 -17.58 -12.71
C ARG A 148 -22.65 -17.75 -11.60
N TRP A 149 -21.41 -17.31 -11.84
CA TRP A 149 -20.38 -17.35 -10.83
C TRP A 149 -20.78 -16.52 -9.61
N LEU A 150 -21.26 -15.29 -9.83
CA LEU A 150 -21.76 -14.40 -8.79
C LEU A 150 -22.88 -15.03 -7.97
N LEU A 151 -23.86 -15.64 -8.64
CA LEU A 151 -25.00 -16.30 -8.01
C LEU A 151 -24.56 -17.49 -7.14
N PHE A 152 -23.72 -18.37 -7.66
CA PHE A 152 -23.26 -19.54 -6.92
C PHE A 152 -22.24 -19.21 -5.81
N ALA A 153 -21.48 -18.13 -5.96
CA ALA A 153 -20.56 -17.65 -4.95
C ALA A 153 -21.28 -17.04 -3.74
N PHE A 154 -22.42 -16.37 -3.95
CA PHE A 154 -23.14 -15.62 -2.92
C PHE A 154 -23.47 -16.41 -1.64
N PRO A 155 -24.09 -17.61 -1.68
CA PRO A 155 -24.40 -18.36 -0.45
C PRO A 155 -23.13 -18.73 0.33
N ILE A 156 -22.04 -19.06 -0.36
CA ILE A 156 -20.76 -19.41 0.27
C ILE A 156 -20.18 -18.20 0.98
N VAL A 157 -20.20 -17.02 0.34
CA VAL A 157 -19.70 -15.76 0.91
C VAL A 157 -20.43 -15.42 2.21
N VAL A 158 -21.76 -15.53 2.21
CA VAL A 158 -22.61 -15.22 3.38
C VAL A 158 -22.33 -16.18 4.54
N VAL A 159 -22.22 -17.48 4.25
CA VAL A 159 -22.00 -18.51 5.28
C VAL A 159 -20.56 -18.49 5.81
N ALA A 160 -19.56 -18.24 4.95
CA ALA A 160 -18.16 -18.20 5.33
C ALA A 160 -17.81 -17.05 6.28
N ARG A 161 -18.62 -15.97 6.30
CA ARG A 161 -18.39 -14.78 7.15
C ARG A 161 -16.93 -14.32 7.09
N PHE A 162 -16.43 -14.24 5.86
CA PHE A 162 -15.02 -13.98 5.58
C PHE A 162 -14.90 -12.72 4.73
N LEU A 163 -14.38 -11.67 5.37
CA LEU A 163 -14.33 -10.34 4.78
C LEU A 163 -13.58 -10.27 3.43
N PRO A 164 -12.41 -10.92 3.24
CA PRO A 164 -11.75 -10.95 1.94
C PRO A 164 -12.58 -11.65 0.85
N LEU A 165 -13.34 -12.70 1.20
CA LEU A 165 -14.21 -13.39 0.25
C LEU A 165 -15.41 -12.52 -0.15
N TRP A 166 -15.94 -11.72 0.78
CA TRP A 166 -16.96 -10.71 0.47
C TRP A 166 -16.43 -9.62 -0.45
N VAL A 167 -15.21 -9.13 -0.24
CA VAL A 167 -14.56 -8.18 -1.17
C VAL A 167 -14.36 -8.80 -2.55
N GLY A 168 -13.91 -10.07 -2.62
CA GLY A 168 -13.82 -10.79 -3.88
C GLY A 168 -15.16 -10.93 -4.59
N TRP A 169 -16.24 -11.15 -3.85
CA TRP A 169 -17.60 -11.19 -4.39
C TRP A 169 -18.08 -9.82 -4.91
N ILE A 170 -17.74 -8.72 -4.23
CA ILE A 170 -18.01 -7.35 -4.73
C ILE A 170 -17.25 -7.08 -6.02
N ALA A 171 -15.98 -7.48 -6.10
CA ALA A 171 -15.21 -7.37 -7.33
C ALA A 171 -15.88 -8.15 -8.47
N LEU A 172 -16.31 -9.39 -8.20
CA LEU A 172 -17.05 -10.22 -9.15
C LEU A 172 -18.39 -9.58 -9.57
N LEU A 173 -19.10 -8.92 -8.66
CA LEU A 173 -20.32 -8.16 -8.97
C LEU A 173 -20.01 -7.02 -9.95
N ASN A 174 -18.96 -6.23 -9.69
CA ASN A 174 -18.56 -5.14 -10.58
C ASN A 174 -18.15 -5.67 -11.96
N THR A 175 -17.40 -6.78 -12.02
CA THR A 175 -17.04 -7.44 -13.28
C THR A 175 -18.26 -7.94 -14.04
N TYR A 176 -19.22 -8.56 -13.35
CA TYR A 176 -20.47 -9.00 -13.97
C TYR A 176 -21.27 -7.82 -14.55
N LEU A 177 -21.47 -6.78 -13.76
CA LEU A 177 -22.22 -5.60 -14.21
C LEU A 177 -21.53 -4.91 -15.38
N PHE A 178 -20.21 -4.75 -15.33
CA PHE A 178 -19.43 -4.23 -16.46
C PHE A 178 -19.61 -5.09 -17.71
N SER A 179 -19.56 -6.42 -17.57
CA SER A 179 -19.74 -7.32 -18.71
C SER A 179 -21.14 -7.26 -19.33
N ILE A 180 -22.19 -7.06 -18.53
CA ILE A 180 -23.56 -6.84 -19.04
C ILE A 180 -23.59 -5.60 -19.91
N LEU A 181 -22.93 -4.53 -19.46
CA LEU A 181 -22.92 -3.27 -20.18
C LEU A 181 -22.15 -3.38 -21.50
N GLU A 182 -21.01 -4.05 -21.49
CA GLU A 182 -20.20 -4.28 -22.70
C GLU A 182 -20.93 -5.12 -23.76
N SER A 183 -21.78 -6.05 -23.33
CA SER A 183 -22.51 -6.99 -24.20
C SER A 183 -23.94 -6.57 -24.52
N ALA A 184 -24.40 -5.44 -24.00
CA ALA A 184 -25.77 -5.01 -24.15
C ALA A 184 -26.13 -4.63 -25.60
N ASP A 185 -27.38 -4.91 -25.96
CA ASP A 185 -28.01 -4.43 -27.20
C ASP A 185 -27.95 -2.89 -27.26
N ARG A 186 -27.77 -2.35 -28.48
CA ARG A 186 -27.89 -0.92 -28.80
C ARG A 186 -29.13 -0.27 -28.20
N ALA A 187 -30.30 -0.91 -28.20
CA ALA A 187 -31.51 -0.34 -27.60
C ALA A 187 -31.39 -0.16 -26.07
N PHE A 188 -30.76 -1.11 -25.38
CA PHE A 188 -30.48 -1.00 -23.95
C PHE A 188 -29.36 0.01 -23.68
N LEU A 189 -28.34 0.04 -24.52
CA LEU A 189 -27.28 1.03 -24.43
C LEU A 189 -27.83 2.44 -24.69
N ASP A 190 -28.68 2.65 -25.69
CA ASP A 190 -29.33 3.93 -25.97
C ASP A 190 -30.20 4.37 -24.79
N LEU A 191 -30.90 3.42 -24.15
CA LEU A 191 -31.58 3.67 -22.89
C LEU A 191 -30.56 4.13 -21.83
N VAL A 192 -29.57 3.32 -21.47
CA VAL A 192 -28.54 3.65 -20.46
C VAL A 192 -27.87 4.99 -20.76
N HIS A 193 -27.51 5.25 -22.01
CA HIS A 193 -26.89 6.48 -22.48
C HIS A 193 -27.78 7.71 -22.25
N SER A 194 -29.09 7.56 -22.38
CA SER A 194 -30.05 8.64 -22.10
C SER A 194 -30.15 9.00 -20.61
N TYR A 195 -29.81 8.07 -19.70
CA TYR A 195 -29.92 8.26 -18.25
C TYR A 195 -28.57 8.56 -17.55
N LEU A 196 -27.50 7.88 -17.96
CA LEU A 196 -26.19 7.86 -17.29
C LEU A 196 -25.06 8.39 -18.19
N GLY A 197 -25.41 8.91 -19.37
CA GLY A 197 -24.46 9.36 -20.37
C GLY A 197 -23.81 8.21 -21.15
N ARG A 198 -23.02 8.54 -22.18
CA ARG A 198 -22.45 7.59 -23.16
C ARG A 198 -21.54 6.50 -22.57
N GLU A 199 -21.16 6.63 -21.30
CA GLU A 199 -20.23 5.73 -20.65
C GLU A 199 -20.97 4.83 -19.65
N PRO A 200 -21.15 3.54 -19.96
CA PRO A 200 -22.01 2.69 -19.15
C PRO A 200 -21.45 2.41 -17.74
N LEU A 201 -20.16 2.68 -17.48
CA LEU A 201 -19.54 2.41 -16.18
C LEU A 201 -20.23 3.11 -15.00
N TYR A 202 -20.91 4.23 -15.24
CA TYR A 202 -21.58 5.01 -14.19
C TYR A 202 -22.79 4.29 -13.59
N PHE A 203 -23.31 3.27 -14.27
CA PHE A 203 -24.29 2.35 -13.69
C PHE A 203 -23.75 1.64 -12.43
N LEU A 204 -22.43 1.53 -12.26
CA LEU A 204 -21.80 0.92 -11.09
C LEU A 204 -21.89 1.76 -9.80
N ILE A 205 -22.29 3.04 -9.88
CA ILE A 205 -22.45 3.92 -8.71
C ILE A 205 -23.53 3.36 -7.77
N LEU A 206 -24.73 3.12 -8.30
CA LEU A 206 -25.88 2.62 -7.52
C LEU A 206 -25.61 1.30 -6.77
N PRO A 207 -25.11 0.23 -7.40
CA PRO A 207 -24.83 -1.03 -6.68
C PRO A 207 -23.70 -0.86 -5.66
N SER A 208 -22.69 -0.02 -5.92
CA SER A 208 -21.61 0.24 -4.97
C SER A 208 -22.12 0.96 -3.71
N VAL A 209 -22.96 1.97 -3.89
CA VAL A 209 -23.63 2.68 -2.78
C VAL A 209 -24.62 1.77 -2.06
N ALA A 210 -25.39 0.95 -2.78
CA ALA A 210 -26.32 0.00 -2.18
C ALA A 210 -25.58 -0.99 -1.25
N LEU A 211 -24.41 -1.47 -1.64
CA LEU A 211 -23.58 -2.33 -0.78
C LEU A 211 -23.10 -1.63 0.50
N LEU A 212 -22.74 -0.34 0.42
CA LEU A 212 -22.41 0.46 1.60
C LEU A 212 -23.62 0.56 2.54
N VAL A 213 -24.79 0.92 2.01
CA VAL A 213 -26.04 1.06 2.78
C VAL A 213 -26.45 -0.27 3.41
N ILE A 214 -26.43 -1.36 2.64
CA ILE A 214 -26.76 -2.71 3.13
C ILE A 214 -25.85 -3.10 4.28
N ARG A 215 -24.53 -2.90 4.15
CA ARG A 215 -23.58 -3.21 5.22
C ARG A 215 -23.87 -2.41 6.48
N GLU A 216 -24.03 -1.10 6.36
CA GLU A 216 -24.31 -0.22 7.49
C GLU A 216 -25.63 -0.57 8.17
N TYR A 217 -26.66 -0.90 7.38
CA TYR A 217 -27.94 -1.39 7.89
C TYR A 217 -27.79 -2.71 8.67
N LEU A 218 -27.02 -3.68 8.15
CA LEU A 218 -26.75 -4.95 8.82
C LEU A 218 -25.99 -4.75 10.13
N LEU A 219 -25.01 -3.85 10.17
CA LEU A 219 -24.27 -3.52 11.39
C LEU A 219 -25.10 -2.75 12.40
N TYR A 220 -26.00 -1.87 11.94
CA TYR A 220 -26.93 -1.18 12.83
C TYR A 220 -27.92 -2.16 13.48
N ARG A 221 -28.54 -3.03 12.68
CA ARG A 221 -29.48 -4.05 13.18
C ARG A 221 -28.77 -5.09 14.06
N GLY A 222 -27.52 -5.38 13.74
CA GLY A 222 -26.69 -6.37 14.39
C GLY A 222 -25.73 -5.82 15.44
N LYS A 223 -25.97 -4.60 15.97
CA LYS A 223 -24.98 -3.87 16.79
C LYS A 223 -24.42 -4.68 17.96
N ASP A 224 -25.25 -5.49 18.60
CA ASP A 224 -24.87 -6.31 19.76
C ASP A 224 -24.55 -7.78 19.41
N SER A 225 -24.72 -8.18 18.15
CA SER A 225 -24.47 -9.55 17.73
C SER A 225 -23.04 -9.75 17.25
N LYS A 226 -22.36 -10.74 17.85
CA LYS A 226 -21.04 -11.22 17.40
C LYS A 226 -21.06 -11.83 15.99
N SER A 227 -22.24 -12.18 15.46
CA SER A 227 -22.36 -12.76 14.11
C SER A 227 -21.92 -11.82 12.99
N TRP A 228 -21.89 -10.51 13.26
CA TRP A 228 -21.56 -9.47 12.27
C TRP A 228 -20.17 -8.85 12.48
N ASP A 229 -19.40 -9.34 13.45
CA ASP A 229 -18.05 -8.81 13.76
C ASP A 229 -17.09 -8.88 12.56
N TRP A 230 -17.31 -9.84 11.67
CA TRP A 230 -16.52 -9.98 10.45
C TRP A 230 -16.72 -8.85 9.44
N LEU A 231 -17.86 -8.14 9.45
CA LEU A 231 -18.14 -6.98 8.59
C LEU A 231 -17.67 -5.65 9.21
N ARG A 232 -17.44 -5.59 10.53
CA ARG A 232 -17.05 -4.36 11.25
C ARG A 232 -15.73 -3.71 10.79
N PRO A 233 -14.69 -4.45 10.33
CA PRO A 233 -13.46 -3.80 9.93
C PRO A 233 -13.69 -2.74 8.83
N ASN A 234 -13.09 -1.56 8.99
CA ASN A 234 -13.40 -0.39 8.15
C ASN A 234 -12.72 -0.40 6.77
N TRP A 235 -11.79 -1.31 6.54
CA TRP A 235 -10.95 -1.28 5.35
C TRP A 235 -11.63 -1.61 4.03
N PRO A 236 -12.59 -2.55 3.97
CA PRO A 236 -13.31 -2.77 2.74
C PRO A 236 -14.21 -1.58 2.43
N ILE A 237 -14.75 -0.93 3.47
CA ILE A 237 -15.53 0.31 3.32
C ILE A 237 -14.64 1.38 2.74
N PHE A 238 -13.42 1.54 3.26
CA PHE A 238 -12.49 2.53 2.75
C PHE A 238 -12.26 2.35 1.25
N LEU A 239 -12.04 1.11 0.79
CA LEU A 239 -11.89 0.82 -0.63
C LEU A 239 -13.19 1.04 -1.42
N LEU A 240 -14.33 0.58 -0.91
CA LEU A 240 -15.63 0.70 -1.59
C LEU A 240 -16.11 2.16 -1.66
N LEU A 241 -15.81 2.95 -0.64
CA LEU A 241 -16.11 4.38 -0.57
C LEU A 241 -15.25 5.15 -1.57
N ILE A 242 -13.95 4.88 -1.63
CA ILE A 242 -13.06 5.45 -2.65
C ILE A 242 -13.52 5.06 -4.05
N TRP A 243 -13.85 3.78 -4.28
CA TRP A 243 -14.38 3.32 -5.56
C TRP A 243 -15.66 4.05 -5.96
N SER A 244 -16.65 4.10 -5.07
CA SER A 244 -17.93 4.77 -5.32
C SER A 244 -17.75 6.26 -5.59
N PHE A 245 -16.92 6.94 -4.81
CA PHE A 245 -16.69 8.37 -4.97
C PHE A 245 -15.85 8.71 -6.19
N SER A 246 -14.91 7.84 -6.59
CA SER A 246 -14.18 8.01 -7.85
C SER A 246 -15.13 7.93 -9.05
N LEU A 247 -16.09 7.00 -9.05
CA LEU A 247 -17.12 6.90 -10.08
C LEU A 247 -18.03 8.13 -10.11
N ILE A 248 -18.50 8.59 -8.93
CA ILE A 248 -19.32 9.80 -8.81
C ILE A 248 -18.54 11.03 -9.31
N LEU A 249 -17.28 11.17 -8.91
CA LEU A 249 -16.46 12.33 -9.29
C LEU A 249 -16.19 12.35 -10.79
N SER A 250 -15.90 11.20 -11.40
CA SER A 250 -15.72 11.13 -12.85
C SER A 250 -17.01 11.32 -13.64
N HIS A 251 -18.16 10.88 -13.11
CA HIS A 251 -19.48 11.14 -13.71
C HIS A 251 -19.77 12.64 -13.73
N LEU A 252 -19.55 13.30 -12.59
CA LEU A 252 -19.72 14.75 -12.45
C LEU A 252 -18.77 15.52 -13.36
N ALA A 253 -17.51 15.10 -13.48
CA ALA A 253 -16.52 15.76 -14.32
C ALA A 253 -16.87 15.68 -15.82
N ILE A 254 -17.35 14.53 -16.29
CA ILE A 254 -17.56 14.26 -17.72
C ILE A 254 -18.90 14.81 -18.22
N PHE A 255 -19.98 14.71 -17.45
CA PHE A 255 -21.31 15.12 -17.89
C PHE A 255 -21.81 16.43 -17.31
N TYR A 256 -20.90 17.21 -16.71
CA TYR A 256 -21.19 18.47 -16.05
C TYR A 256 -22.09 19.42 -16.84
N GLU A 257 -21.85 19.58 -18.13
CA GLU A 257 -22.58 20.48 -19.03
C GLU A 257 -24.11 20.29 -18.93
N ASN A 258 -24.55 19.05 -18.76
CA ASN A 258 -25.97 18.68 -18.63
C ASN A 258 -26.61 19.16 -17.32
N LEU A 259 -25.81 19.55 -16.33
CA LEU A 259 -26.28 20.15 -15.07
C LEU A 259 -26.53 21.66 -15.21
N ILE A 260 -25.80 22.34 -16.10
CA ILE A 260 -25.94 23.79 -16.34
C ILE A 260 -26.94 24.11 -17.44
N ASP A 261 -27.09 23.27 -18.46
CA ASP A 261 -27.95 23.58 -19.61
C ASP A 261 -29.43 23.73 -19.19
N SER A 262 -29.84 24.99 -19.04
CA SER A 262 -31.19 25.40 -18.65
C SER A 262 -32.29 25.02 -19.66
N ARG A 263 -31.93 24.57 -20.88
CA ARG A 263 -32.88 24.27 -21.95
C ARG A 263 -33.42 22.84 -21.91
N SER A 264 -32.80 21.94 -21.16
CA SER A 264 -33.38 20.62 -20.92
C SER A 264 -33.03 20.10 -19.52
N ALA A 265 -34.03 20.08 -18.62
CA ALA A 265 -33.96 19.24 -17.43
C ALA A 265 -33.99 17.77 -17.88
N SER A 266 -32.85 17.28 -18.34
CA SER A 266 -32.65 15.92 -18.80
C SER A 266 -32.64 14.99 -17.59
N ILE A 267 -32.96 13.72 -17.80
CA ILE A 267 -32.92 12.74 -16.70
C ILE A 267 -31.49 12.58 -16.17
N LEU A 268 -30.49 12.79 -17.03
CA LEU A 268 -29.07 12.86 -16.66
C LEU A 268 -28.78 13.96 -15.62
N SER A 269 -29.41 15.14 -15.72
CA SER A 269 -29.27 16.20 -14.71
C SER A 269 -29.75 15.75 -13.31
N LEU A 270 -30.82 14.95 -13.25
CA LEU A 270 -31.30 14.37 -11.99
C LEU A 270 -30.31 13.35 -11.40
N TYR A 271 -29.64 12.57 -12.25
CA TYR A 271 -28.58 11.65 -11.82
C TYR A 271 -27.35 12.40 -11.28
N LEU A 272 -26.96 13.51 -11.91
CA LEU A 272 -25.87 14.36 -11.41
C LEU A 272 -26.23 15.05 -10.08
N ILE A 273 -27.50 15.42 -9.88
CA ILE A 273 -27.98 15.90 -8.57
C ILE A 273 -27.93 14.76 -7.54
N LEU A 274 -28.34 13.55 -7.93
CA LEU A 274 -28.26 12.37 -7.06
C LEU A 274 -26.83 12.11 -6.60
N ASP A 275 -25.84 12.24 -7.48
CA ASP A 275 -24.42 12.10 -7.15
C ASP A 275 -23.97 13.05 -6.04
N VAL A 276 -24.34 14.34 -6.14
CA VAL A 276 -24.04 15.33 -5.09
C VAL A 276 -24.75 14.96 -3.79
N VAL A 277 -26.02 14.54 -3.87
CA VAL A 277 -26.78 14.08 -2.70
C VAL A 277 -26.11 12.87 -2.03
N LEU A 278 -25.59 11.92 -2.80
CA LEU A 278 -24.92 10.73 -2.30
C LEU A 278 -23.61 11.06 -1.57
N LEU A 279 -22.82 12.01 -2.09
CA LEU A 279 -21.61 12.51 -1.39
C LEU A 279 -21.98 13.14 -0.03
N LEU A 280 -22.94 14.06 -0.03
CA LEU A 280 -23.38 14.77 1.18
C LEU A 280 -24.03 13.82 2.20
N ALA A 281 -24.81 12.84 1.74
CA ALA A 281 -25.43 11.84 2.59
C ALA A 281 -24.37 10.96 3.28
N ALA A 282 -23.33 10.55 2.56
CA ALA A 282 -22.22 9.81 3.13
C ALA A 282 -21.45 10.64 4.16
N HIS A 283 -21.19 11.91 3.89
CA HIS A 283 -20.57 12.82 4.87
C HIS A 283 -21.43 12.95 6.13
N TRP A 284 -22.72 13.24 5.98
CA TRP A 284 -23.64 13.34 7.10
C TRP A 284 -23.64 12.06 7.94
N TYR A 285 -23.68 10.90 7.30
CA TYR A 285 -23.65 9.60 7.95
C TYR A 285 -22.37 9.39 8.78
N TYR A 286 -21.19 9.60 8.18
CA TYR A 286 -19.91 9.42 8.88
C TYR A 286 -19.57 10.56 9.84
N ARG A 287 -20.28 11.70 9.77
CA ARG A 287 -20.13 12.80 10.73
C ARG A 287 -20.97 12.61 11.98
N TYR A 288 -22.22 12.18 11.83
CA TYR A 288 -23.23 12.22 12.89
C TYR A 288 -23.71 10.84 13.35
N ARG A 289 -23.68 9.82 12.47
CA ARG A 289 -24.32 8.52 12.76
C ARG A 289 -23.32 7.43 13.10
N SER A 290 -22.29 7.26 12.27
CA SER A 290 -21.22 6.29 12.43
C SER A 290 -19.89 7.02 12.40
N PHE A 291 -19.65 7.83 13.44
CA PHE A 291 -18.48 8.70 13.50
C PHE A 291 -17.19 7.92 13.28
N ASN A 292 -16.48 8.28 12.21
CA ASN A 292 -15.17 7.73 11.90
C ASN A 292 -14.35 8.82 11.23
N MET A 293 -13.26 9.25 11.86
CA MET A 293 -12.48 10.40 11.40
C MET A 293 -11.86 10.18 10.02
N TRP A 294 -11.51 8.95 9.68
CA TRP A 294 -10.89 8.59 8.40
C TRP A 294 -11.88 8.53 7.26
N LEU A 295 -13.02 7.87 7.45
CA LEU A 295 -14.08 7.85 6.44
C LEU A 295 -14.62 9.27 6.21
N LEU A 296 -14.76 10.07 7.28
CA LEU A 296 -15.08 11.50 7.17
C LEU A 296 -14.03 12.26 6.36
N SER A 297 -12.74 12.00 6.60
CA SER A 297 -11.66 12.66 5.83
C SER A 297 -11.72 12.30 4.34
N VAL A 298 -12.06 11.05 4.00
CA VAL A 298 -12.30 10.63 2.60
C VAL A 298 -13.49 11.42 2.01
N THR A 299 -14.62 11.51 2.72
CA THR A 299 -15.77 12.30 2.25
C THR A 299 -15.41 13.76 1.98
N VAL A 300 -14.68 14.39 2.90
CA VAL A 300 -14.25 15.79 2.76
C VAL A 300 -13.34 15.99 1.55
N VAL A 301 -12.41 15.07 1.28
CA VAL A 301 -11.53 15.16 0.11
C VAL A 301 -12.33 15.09 -1.19
N PHE A 302 -13.22 14.12 -1.33
CA PHE A 302 -14.00 13.94 -2.56
C PHE A 302 -15.04 15.04 -2.75
N GLU A 303 -15.68 15.53 -1.69
CA GLU A 303 -16.54 16.72 -1.74
C GLU A 303 -15.75 17.97 -2.16
N SER A 304 -14.49 18.09 -1.74
CA SER A 304 -13.63 19.21 -2.15
C SER A 304 -13.34 19.14 -3.65
N PHE A 305 -13.04 17.95 -4.18
CA PHE A 305 -12.86 17.78 -5.61
C PHE A 305 -14.16 18.02 -6.39
N ALA A 306 -15.29 17.51 -5.92
CA ALA A 306 -16.59 17.77 -6.54
C ALA A 306 -16.90 19.27 -6.55
N GLY A 307 -16.72 19.96 -5.43
CA GLY A 307 -16.88 21.42 -5.36
C GLY A 307 -15.94 22.18 -6.28
N LEU A 308 -14.68 21.74 -6.39
CA LEU A 308 -13.71 22.33 -7.32
C LEU A 308 -14.12 22.15 -8.78
N ILE A 309 -14.59 20.95 -9.16
CA ILE A 309 -15.12 20.66 -10.49
C ILE A 309 -16.34 21.54 -10.78
N LEU A 310 -17.31 21.58 -9.87
CA LEU A 310 -18.50 22.41 -10.02
C LEU A 310 -18.13 23.89 -10.23
N VAL A 311 -17.20 24.44 -9.44
CA VAL A 311 -16.80 25.86 -9.55
C VAL A 311 -16.00 26.13 -10.82
N VAL A 312 -15.00 25.31 -11.13
CA VAL A 312 -14.10 25.52 -12.27
C VAL A 312 -14.84 25.34 -13.58
N ILE A 313 -15.66 24.29 -13.72
CA ILE A 313 -16.42 24.07 -14.95
C ILE A 313 -17.60 25.03 -15.05
N SER A 314 -18.27 25.42 -13.93
CA SER A 314 -19.23 26.55 -13.96
C SER A 314 -18.62 27.82 -14.53
N ALA A 315 -17.42 28.17 -14.07
CA ALA A 315 -16.73 29.37 -14.52
C ALA A 315 -16.30 29.29 -16.00
N ALA A 316 -16.08 28.07 -16.51
CA ALA A 316 -15.83 27.85 -17.93
C ALA A 316 -17.09 28.04 -18.79
N GLU A 317 -18.25 27.64 -18.28
CA GLU A 317 -19.49 27.56 -19.06
C GLU A 317 -20.36 28.83 -19.00
N ILE A 318 -20.44 29.48 -17.83
CA ILE A 318 -21.33 30.62 -17.57
C ILE A 318 -20.83 31.91 -18.24
N SER A 319 -19.59 31.90 -18.69
CA SER A 319 -18.86 33.10 -19.07
C SER A 319 -17.87 32.75 -20.16
N ASP A 320 -17.82 33.58 -21.21
CA ASP A 320 -16.68 33.73 -22.14
C ASP A 320 -15.43 34.26 -21.38
N TYR A 321 -15.19 33.79 -20.16
CA TYR A 321 -13.98 34.11 -19.43
C TYR A 321 -12.81 33.49 -20.18
N ASP A 322 -11.79 34.31 -20.36
CA ASP A 322 -10.47 33.85 -20.77
C ASP A 322 -10.09 32.65 -19.89
N PHE A 323 -9.59 31.58 -20.53
CA PHE A 323 -9.10 30.38 -19.88
C PHE A 323 -8.09 30.69 -18.77
N THR A 324 -7.38 31.82 -18.88
CA THR A 324 -6.53 32.41 -17.83
C THR A 324 -7.29 32.67 -16.52
N LEU A 325 -8.49 33.25 -16.57
CA LEU A 325 -9.29 33.53 -15.38
C LEU A 325 -9.80 32.24 -14.73
N ILE A 326 -10.12 31.22 -15.53
CA ILE A 326 -10.50 29.89 -15.03
C ILE A 326 -9.34 29.26 -14.26
N MET A 327 -8.12 29.33 -14.79
CA MET A 327 -6.93 28.82 -14.10
C MET A 327 -6.63 29.57 -12.80
N LEU A 328 -6.74 30.91 -12.81
CA LEU A 328 -6.58 31.74 -11.62
C LEU A 328 -7.66 31.41 -10.56
N GLY A 329 -8.92 31.32 -10.99
CA GLY A 329 -10.06 30.96 -10.14
C GLY A 329 -9.90 29.57 -9.55
N GLY A 330 -9.47 28.58 -10.34
CA GLY A 330 -9.19 27.22 -9.89
C GLY A 330 -8.05 27.14 -8.87
N MET A 331 -6.98 27.92 -9.08
CA MET A 331 -5.88 28.03 -8.12
C MET A 331 -6.34 28.61 -6.77
N VAL A 332 -7.03 29.75 -6.78
CA VAL A 332 -7.51 30.42 -5.56
C VAL A 332 -8.56 29.56 -4.84
N THR A 333 -9.49 28.97 -5.60
CA THR A 333 -10.57 28.12 -5.07
C THR A 333 -10.00 26.84 -4.46
N SER A 334 -9.14 26.11 -5.16
CA SER A 334 -8.49 24.91 -4.61
C SER A 334 -7.70 25.24 -3.34
N PHE A 335 -6.92 26.33 -3.36
CA PHE A 335 -6.12 26.70 -2.20
C PHE A 335 -6.97 26.97 -0.96
N GLY A 336 -8.01 27.82 -1.11
CA GLY A 336 -8.93 28.16 -0.04
C GLY A 336 -9.78 26.97 0.43
N LEU A 337 -10.26 26.15 -0.49
CA LEU A 337 -11.13 25.01 -0.19
C LEU A 337 -10.42 23.97 0.67
N PHE A 338 -9.23 23.52 0.26
CA PHE A 338 -8.47 22.52 1.03
C PHE A 338 -7.99 23.05 2.39
N LEU A 339 -7.69 24.36 2.49
CA LEU A 339 -7.40 25.00 3.77
C LEU A 339 -8.63 25.03 4.70
N ASN A 340 -9.81 25.30 4.16
CA ASN A 340 -11.07 25.25 4.90
C ASN A 340 -11.40 23.83 5.37
N CYS A 341 -11.19 22.83 4.52
CA CYS A 341 -11.35 21.43 4.88
C CYS A 341 -10.40 21.01 6.02
N PHE A 342 -9.15 21.49 5.99
CA PHE A 342 -8.21 21.30 7.10
C PHE A 342 -8.74 21.93 8.40
N ARG A 343 -9.24 23.17 8.34
CA ARG A 343 -9.85 23.84 9.50
C ARG A 343 -11.07 23.09 10.03
N TYR A 344 -11.92 22.59 9.13
CA TYR A 344 -13.11 21.81 9.45
C TYR A 344 -12.73 20.54 10.21
N LEU A 345 -11.90 19.67 9.64
CA LEU A 345 -11.48 18.42 10.27
C LEU A 345 -10.76 18.66 11.61
N ARG A 346 -9.93 19.71 11.68
CA ARG A 346 -9.30 20.11 12.96
C ARG A 346 -10.32 20.52 14.00
N SER A 347 -11.36 21.28 13.63
CA SER A 347 -12.42 21.70 14.54
C SER A 347 -13.22 20.50 15.07
N VAL A 348 -13.52 19.54 14.21
CA VAL A 348 -14.21 18.29 14.55
C VAL A 348 -13.39 17.49 15.56
N ARG A 349 -12.10 17.33 15.31
CA ARG A 349 -11.17 16.64 16.22
C ARG A 349 -11.04 17.33 17.57
N ARG A 350 -10.94 18.66 17.61
CA ARG A 350 -10.84 19.42 18.86
C ARG A 350 -12.07 19.25 19.75
N LYS A 351 -13.26 19.28 19.15
CA LYS A 351 -14.52 19.05 19.88
C LYS A 351 -14.60 17.65 20.48
N LEU A 352 -14.00 16.65 19.82
CA LEU A 352 -13.90 15.29 20.36
C LEU A 352 -13.02 15.25 21.61
N HIS A 353 -11.82 15.84 21.55
CA HIS A 353 -10.90 15.89 22.70
C HIS A 353 -11.44 16.71 23.88
N ALA A 354 -12.22 17.76 23.61
CA ALA A 354 -12.86 18.55 24.67
C ALA A 354 -14.07 17.85 25.32
N ALA A 355 -14.62 16.82 24.68
CA ALA A 355 -15.78 16.06 25.17
C ALA A 355 -15.37 14.80 25.96
N GLU A 356 -14.09 14.39 25.91
CA GLU A 356 -13.53 13.39 26.81
C GLU A 356 -13.32 14.08 28.18
N PRO A 357 -14.00 13.64 29.26
CA PRO A 357 -13.82 14.27 30.56
C PRO A 357 -12.36 14.12 31.01
N GLU A 358 -11.76 15.22 31.46
CA GLU A 358 -10.55 15.17 32.28
C GLU A 358 -10.74 14.06 33.31
N SER A 359 -9.79 13.12 33.31
CA SER A 359 -9.69 12.07 34.31
C SER A 359 -10.06 12.64 35.67
N THR A 360 -11.11 12.08 36.27
CA THR A 360 -11.48 12.25 37.68
C THR A 360 -10.21 12.41 38.52
N PRO A 361 -10.05 13.50 39.30
CA PRO A 361 -8.92 13.63 40.20
C PRO A 361 -8.91 12.39 41.11
N GLU A 362 -7.73 11.79 41.26
CA GLU A 362 -7.51 10.62 42.12
C GLU A 362 -8.29 10.78 43.43
N PRO A 363 -9.05 9.76 43.88
CA PRO A 363 -9.65 9.82 45.19
C PRO A 363 -8.52 9.92 46.23
N VAL A 364 -8.50 11.03 46.94
CA VAL A 364 -7.67 11.25 48.12
C VAL A 364 -7.86 10.06 49.04
N LEU A 365 -6.82 9.21 49.15
CA LEU A 365 -6.77 8.12 50.11
C LEU A 365 -6.94 8.70 51.53
N PRO A 366 -7.85 8.18 52.36
CA PRO A 366 -7.94 8.59 53.75
C PRO A 366 -6.65 8.23 54.50
N GLN A 367 -6.09 9.20 55.24
CA GLN A 367 -4.99 8.95 56.16
C GLN A 367 -5.46 8.20 57.41
N GLU A 368 -4.79 7.06 57.65
CA GLU A 368 -4.41 6.40 58.93
C GLU A 368 -5.49 5.87 59.91
N PRO A 369 -5.25 4.73 60.62
CA PRO A 369 -4.22 4.66 61.66
C PRO A 369 -3.38 3.38 61.79
N THR A 370 -2.33 3.54 62.57
CA THR A 370 -1.27 2.64 63.06
C THR A 370 -1.68 1.28 63.63
N ALA A 371 -0.73 0.34 63.49
CA ALA A 371 -0.34 -0.77 64.36
C ALA A 371 -0.99 -2.18 64.18
N ASP A 372 -0.06 -3.13 64.00
CA ASP A 372 -0.06 -4.54 64.38
C ASP A 372 -1.11 -5.51 63.82
N THR A 373 -0.72 -6.25 62.79
CA THR A 373 -0.44 -7.71 62.87
C THR A 373 -0.10 -8.27 61.49
N GLN A 374 1.15 -8.72 61.30
CA GLN A 374 1.48 -9.75 60.32
C GLN A 374 0.93 -11.10 60.83
N PRO A 375 0.45 -12.00 59.95
CA PRO A 375 1.40 -12.94 59.34
C PRO A 375 1.17 -13.23 57.85
N SER A 376 2.29 -13.22 57.12
CA SER A 376 2.73 -14.22 56.14
C SER A 376 1.65 -15.03 55.40
N TYR A 377 1.32 -14.61 54.18
CA TYR A 377 1.23 -15.51 53.02
C TYR A 377 1.69 -14.75 51.76
N ALA A 378 2.96 -14.95 51.40
CA ALA A 378 3.45 -14.65 50.07
C ALA A 378 2.85 -15.68 49.10
N HIS A 379 1.68 -15.37 48.53
CA HIS A 379 1.22 -16.03 47.32
C HIS A 379 1.55 -15.15 46.13
N GLU A 380 2.34 -15.74 45.23
CA GLU A 380 2.65 -15.30 43.88
C GLU A 380 1.48 -14.55 43.22
N VAL A 381 1.55 -13.23 43.15
CA VAL A 381 0.81 -12.51 42.12
C VAL A 381 1.60 -12.68 40.83
N LYS A 382 1.41 -13.84 40.19
CA LYS A 382 1.66 -14.02 38.76
C LYS A 382 0.70 -13.08 38.03
N THR A 383 1.13 -11.83 37.83
CA THR A 383 0.54 -10.94 36.84
C THR A 383 0.85 -11.52 35.46
N MET A 384 0.11 -12.56 35.05
CA MET A 384 0.00 -12.87 33.63
C MET A 384 -0.54 -11.61 32.94
N PRO A 385 0.15 -11.10 31.91
CA PRO A 385 -0.35 -9.95 31.18
C PRO A 385 -1.67 -10.32 30.49
N PRO A 386 -2.59 -9.36 30.29
CA PRO A 386 -3.81 -9.59 29.54
C PRO A 386 -3.46 -10.16 28.16
N LYS A 387 -4.24 -11.15 27.74
CA LYS A 387 -4.02 -12.03 26.57
C LYS A 387 -3.97 -11.32 25.21
N ASP A 388 -4.05 -10.00 25.18
CA ASP A 388 -4.36 -9.17 24.00
C ASP A 388 -3.27 -8.15 23.59
N LEU A 389 -2.09 -8.11 24.23
CA LEU A 389 -1.00 -7.22 23.81
C LEU A 389 0.26 -8.00 23.37
N PRO A 390 0.32 -8.49 22.11
CA PRO A 390 1.45 -9.26 21.59
C PRO A 390 2.61 -8.38 21.09
N TYR A 391 2.75 -7.13 21.54
CA TYR A 391 3.83 -6.23 21.10
C TYR A 391 4.48 -5.51 22.27
N LEU A 392 5.81 -5.38 22.21
CA LEU A 392 6.60 -4.59 23.16
C LEU A 392 6.28 -3.11 22.96
N THR A 393 5.75 -2.45 23.99
CA THR A 393 5.43 -1.01 23.96
C THR A 393 6.67 -0.16 24.18
N ALA A 394 6.69 1.08 23.69
CA ALA A 394 7.79 2.02 23.87
C ALA A 394 8.13 2.25 25.35
N GLY A 395 7.11 2.37 26.22
CA GLY A 395 7.29 2.50 27.68
C GLY A 395 7.98 1.28 28.28
N ARG A 396 7.37 0.10 28.12
CA ARG A 396 7.98 -1.16 28.57
C ARG A 396 9.38 -1.40 28.03
N LEU A 397 9.66 -1.04 26.77
CA LEU A 397 11.00 -1.16 26.22
C LEU A 397 12.00 -0.25 26.96
N ILE A 398 11.63 1.01 27.20
CA ILE A 398 12.48 1.94 27.94
C ILE A 398 12.68 1.45 29.38
N ASP A 399 11.66 0.89 30.01
CA ASP A 399 11.73 0.36 31.37
C ASP A 399 12.59 -0.92 31.44
N ASP A 400 12.44 -1.84 30.49
CA ASP A 400 13.24 -3.06 30.37
C ASP A 400 14.72 -2.74 30.14
N LEU A 401 15.00 -1.72 29.34
CA LEU A 401 16.36 -1.24 29.13
C LEU A 401 16.86 -0.48 30.37
N SER A 402 16.03 0.29 31.07
CA SER A 402 16.40 1.00 32.31
C SER A 402 16.89 0.04 33.38
N ASN A 403 16.25 -1.14 33.47
CA ASN A 403 16.62 -2.19 34.42
C ASN A 403 18.00 -2.81 34.13
N SER A 404 18.59 -2.60 32.95
CA SER A 404 19.96 -3.04 32.65
C SER A 404 21.04 -2.02 33.05
N GLY A 405 20.66 -0.84 33.56
CA GLY A 405 21.59 0.17 34.11
C GLY A 405 22.45 0.91 33.07
N GLU A 406 22.11 0.81 31.79
CA GLU A 406 23.00 1.23 30.69
C GLU A 406 22.66 2.61 30.05
N PHE A 407 21.62 3.33 30.50
CA PHE A 407 21.28 4.72 30.04
C PHE A 407 20.25 5.42 30.94
N ASP A 408 20.01 6.73 30.70
CA ASP A 408 19.04 7.57 31.41
C ASP A 408 17.58 7.37 30.89
N PRO A 409 16.69 6.76 31.70
CA PRO A 409 15.31 6.51 31.31
C PRO A 409 14.46 7.77 31.17
N GLN A 410 14.78 8.85 31.89
CA GLN A 410 14.03 10.11 31.79
C GLN A 410 14.32 10.81 30.46
N GLN A 411 15.58 10.83 30.03
CA GLN A 411 15.97 11.35 28.73
C GLN A 411 15.35 10.53 27.57
N ALA A 412 15.32 9.20 27.70
CA ALA A 412 14.70 8.31 26.71
C ALA A 412 13.17 8.50 26.61
N ARG A 413 12.48 8.62 27.76
CA ARG A 413 11.04 8.94 27.80
C ARG A 413 10.78 10.32 27.21
N THR A 414 11.62 11.31 27.48
CA THR A 414 11.50 12.67 26.91
C THR A 414 11.67 12.65 25.39
N ILE A 415 12.63 11.89 24.84
CA ILE A 415 12.80 11.72 23.39
C ILE A 415 11.61 10.99 22.78
N ALA A 416 11.09 9.96 23.44
CA ALA A 416 9.89 9.25 23.00
C ALA A 416 8.67 10.18 22.99
N GLN A 417 8.41 10.91 24.07
CA GLN A 417 7.35 11.94 24.19
C GLN A 417 7.52 13.05 23.15
N HIS A 418 8.73 13.56 22.97
CA HIS A 418 9.02 14.57 21.96
C HIS A 418 8.76 14.02 20.56
N ARG A 419 9.13 12.77 20.25
CA ARG A 419 8.80 12.13 18.97
C ARG A 419 7.29 11.97 18.78
N ILE A 420 6.54 11.65 19.84
CA ILE A 420 5.08 11.52 19.81
C ILE A 420 4.42 12.88 19.58
N GLN A 421 4.89 13.92 20.26
CA GLN A 421 4.41 15.30 20.13
C GLN A 421 4.80 15.91 18.79
N HIS A 422 5.99 15.61 18.24
CA HIS A 422 6.50 16.18 17.01
C HIS A 422 6.10 15.40 15.74
N ASN A 423 5.56 14.18 15.89
CA ASN A 423 4.87 13.47 14.80
C ASN A 423 3.39 13.92 14.71
N THR A 424 3.19 15.23 14.66
CA THR A 424 2.04 15.98 15.23
C THR A 424 0.72 15.95 14.44
N TYR A 425 0.65 15.24 13.30
CA TYR A 425 -0.55 15.22 12.47
C TYR A 425 -1.00 13.79 12.17
N PRO A 426 -2.29 13.48 12.38
CA PRO A 426 -2.92 12.32 11.79
C PRO A 426 -2.68 12.35 10.28
N LEU A 427 -2.33 11.19 9.72
CA LEU A 427 -1.93 11.06 8.32
C LEU A 427 -2.98 11.65 7.36
N TYR A 428 -4.28 11.60 7.66
CA TYR A 428 -5.33 12.24 6.85
C TYR A 428 -5.19 13.76 6.68
N LEU A 429 -4.73 14.51 7.71
CA LEU A 429 -4.53 15.96 7.60
C LEU A 429 -3.31 16.29 6.74
N ARG A 430 -2.25 15.47 6.82
CA ARG A 430 -1.06 15.63 5.98
C ARG A 430 -1.38 15.35 4.52
N VAL A 431 -2.13 14.28 4.26
CA VAL A 431 -2.62 13.93 2.93
C VAL A 431 -3.49 15.05 2.36
N LEU A 432 -4.41 15.61 3.15
CA LEU A 432 -5.26 16.72 2.72
C LEU A 432 -4.47 17.96 2.31
N ILE A 433 -3.48 18.38 3.11
CA ILE A 433 -2.59 19.50 2.77
C ILE A 433 -1.81 19.21 1.49
N GLY A 434 -1.29 17.98 1.35
CA GLY A 434 -0.56 17.55 0.15
C GLY A 434 -1.43 17.58 -1.12
N ILE A 435 -2.66 17.07 -1.04
CA ILE A 435 -3.62 17.09 -2.15
C ILE A 435 -3.98 18.53 -2.54
N GLY A 436 -4.27 19.38 -1.54
CA GLY A 436 -4.57 20.78 -1.79
C GLY A 436 -3.41 21.54 -2.44
N ALA A 437 -2.19 21.26 -2.01
CA ALA A 437 -1.00 21.88 -2.58
C ALA A 437 -0.70 21.37 -4.00
N PHE A 438 -0.86 20.08 -4.26
CA PHE A 438 -0.70 19.50 -5.59
C PHE A 438 -1.72 20.07 -6.58
N THR A 439 -3.00 20.12 -6.18
CA THR A 439 -4.08 20.67 -7.03
C THR A 439 -3.90 22.15 -7.31
N SER A 440 -3.61 22.97 -6.29
CA SER A 440 -3.30 24.39 -6.49
C SER A 440 -2.05 24.61 -7.33
N GLY A 441 -1.02 23.77 -7.17
CA GLY A 441 0.19 23.80 -8.00
C GLY A 441 -0.09 23.47 -9.47
N ALA A 442 -1.00 22.52 -9.75
CA ALA A 442 -1.42 22.19 -11.11
C ALA A 442 -2.18 23.35 -11.78
N PHE A 443 -3.13 23.98 -11.07
CA PHE A 443 -3.81 25.19 -11.58
C PHE A 443 -2.86 26.37 -11.76
N LEU A 444 -1.86 26.52 -10.88
CA LEU A 444 -0.82 27.53 -11.05
C LEU A 444 -0.01 27.28 -12.32
N LEU A 445 0.41 26.04 -12.59
CA LEU A 445 1.08 25.70 -13.85
C LEU A 445 0.19 25.98 -15.07
N GLY A 446 -1.08 25.62 -15.01
CA GLY A 446 -2.07 25.94 -16.03
C GLY A 446 -2.17 27.44 -16.28
N LEU A 447 -2.28 28.25 -15.22
CA LEU A 447 -2.32 29.71 -15.30
C LEU A 447 -1.07 30.29 -15.97
N LEU A 448 0.10 29.78 -15.64
CA LEU A 448 1.35 30.23 -16.26
C LEU A 448 1.41 29.83 -17.75
N ALA A 449 0.80 28.69 -18.11
CA ALA A 449 0.68 28.24 -19.50
C ALA A 449 -0.22 29.17 -20.33
N THR A 450 -1.35 29.60 -19.77
CA THR A 450 -2.26 30.52 -20.48
C THR A 450 -1.71 31.93 -20.62
N LEU A 451 -0.82 32.35 -19.70
CA LEU A 451 -0.15 33.64 -19.77
C LEU A 451 1.04 33.65 -20.75
N GLU A 452 1.22 32.59 -21.55
CA GLU A 452 2.32 32.43 -22.52
C GLU A 452 3.72 32.59 -21.89
N ILE A 453 3.82 32.42 -20.57
CA ILE A 453 5.09 32.55 -19.83
C ILE A 453 6.08 31.49 -20.29
N PHE A 454 5.58 30.33 -20.75
CA PHE A 454 6.38 29.24 -21.26
C PHE A 454 7.04 29.53 -22.61
N GLU A 455 6.72 30.62 -23.31
CA GLU A 455 7.35 30.95 -24.59
C GLU A 455 8.70 31.67 -24.44
N ALA A 456 8.97 32.26 -23.27
CA ALA A 456 10.19 33.00 -23.01
C ALA A 456 11.28 32.12 -22.38
N GLU A 457 12.15 31.53 -23.21
CA GLU A 457 13.15 30.50 -22.85
C GLU A 457 13.84 30.72 -21.49
N VAL A 458 14.58 31.83 -21.35
CA VAL A 458 15.35 32.14 -20.13
C VAL A 458 14.45 32.52 -18.96
N LEU A 459 13.29 33.09 -19.24
CA LEU A 459 12.36 33.58 -18.23
C LEU A 459 11.72 32.42 -17.46
N VAL A 460 11.36 31.33 -18.14
CA VAL A 460 10.77 30.13 -17.52
C VAL A 460 11.73 29.51 -16.50
N LEU A 461 13.00 29.37 -16.88
CA LEU A 461 14.04 28.82 -16.02
C LEU A 461 14.28 29.69 -14.78
N LEU A 462 14.33 31.02 -14.97
CA LEU A 462 14.53 31.99 -13.89
C LEU A 462 13.33 32.02 -12.94
N GLN A 463 12.11 31.99 -13.46
CA GLN A 463 10.89 31.96 -12.66
C GLN A 463 10.76 30.65 -11.89
N GLY A 464 11.03 29.50 -12.51
CA GLY A 464 11.06 28.20 -11.83
C GLY A 464 12.05 28.19 -10.66
N THR A 465 13.26 28.71 -10.87
CA THR A 465 14.28 28.86 -9.83
C THR A 465 13.81 29.80 -8.70
N THR A 466 13.20 30.93 -9.05
CA THR A 466 12.66 31.91 -8.08
C THR A 466 11.55 31.31 -7.24
N MET A 467 10.64 30.54 -7.84
CA MET A 467 9.56 29.84 -7.14
C MET A 467 10.12 28.80 -6.17
N ILE A 468 11.11 28.01 -6.57
CA ILE A 468 11.79 27.05 -5.67
C ILE A 468 12.41 27.80 -4.48
N GLY A 469 13.09 28.93 -4.72
CA GLY A 469 13.68 29.75 -3.66
C GLY A 469 12.65 30.29 -2.67
N LEU A 470 11.53 30.83 -3.16
CA LEU A 470 10.43 31.32 -2.33
C LEU A 470 9.76 30.19 -1.54
N ALA A 471 9.63 29.02 -2.17
CA ALA A 471 9.07 27.84 -1.55
C ALA A 471 9.96 27.30 -0.41
N ILE A 472 11.28 27.30 -0.60
CA ILE A 472 12.25 26.98 0.45
C ILE A 472 12.14 27.98 1.61
N TYR A 473 12.12 29.28 1.31
CA TYR A 473 11.99 30.33 2.32
C TYR A 473 10.71 30.15 3.16
N THR A 474 9.57 29.90 2.50
CA THR A 474 8.29 29.66 3.18
C THR A 474 8.30 28.39 4.02
N HIS A 475 8.93 27.31 3.57
CA HIS A 475 9.10 26.07 4.34
C HIS A 475 9.99 26.26 5.57
N LEU A 476 11.10 26.99 5.45
CA LEU A 476 11.95 27.29 6.60
C LEU A 476 11.19 28.11 7.65
N LYS A 477 10.30 29.01 7.21
CA LYS A 477 9.41 29.76 8.09
C LYS A 477 8.32 28.88 8.73
N THR A 478 7.86 27.81 8.09
CA THR A 478 6.86 26.92 8.72
C THR A 478 7.42 26.14 9.90
N LYS A 479 8.75 25.91 9.93
CA LYS A 479 9.44 25.25 11.04
C LYS A 479 9.46 26.05 12.34
N THR A 480 9.31 27.37 12.28
CA THR A 480 9.24 28.22 13.48
C THR A 480 7.82 28.39 14.02
N LEU A 481 6.83 27.89 13.29
CA LEU A 481 5.43 27.98 13.66
C LEU A 481 4.96 26.69 14.28
N ASP A 482 4.11 26.82 15.30
CA ASP A 482 3.44 25.67 15.88
C ASP A 482 2.71 24.90 14.79
N SER A 483 3.11 23.63 14.65
CA SER A 483 2.61 22.74 13.61
C SER A 483 1.10 22.74 13.63
N SER A 484 0.46 22.78 14.80
CA SER A 484 -1.00 22.77 14.95
C SER A 484 -1.74 23.93 14.28
N THR A 485 -1.10 25.06 13.97
CA THR A 485 -1.78 26.28 13.52
C THR A 485 -2.29 26.21 12.09
N THR A 486 -3.35 26.96 11.80
CA THR A 486 -3.87 27.09 10.41
C THR A 486 -2.86 27.82 9.52
N VAL A 487 -2.08 28.74 10.10
CA VAL A 487 -1.00 29.45 9.41
C VAL A 487 0.09 28.49 8.97
N HIS A 488 0.47 27.53 9.82
CA HIS A 488 1.40 26.46 9.44
C HIS A 488 0.86 25.66 8.25
N ALA A 489 -0.39 25.20 8.29
CA ALA A 489 -1.00 24.45 7.18
C ALA A 489 -1.05 25.26 5.87
N MET A 490 -1.43 26.53 5.95
CA MET A 490 -1.49 27.45 4.80
C MET A 490 -0.11 27.64 4.16
N LEU A 491 0.91 27.94 4.97
CA LEU A 491 2.27 28.14 4.47
C LEU A 491 2.86 26.83 3.93
N GLN A 492 2.58 25.69 4.56
CA GLN A 492 3.02 24.38 4.07
C GLN A 492 2.37 24.04 2.71
N GLN A 493 1.08 24.35 2.56
CA GLN A 493 0.36 24.15 1.30
C GLN A 493 0.93 25.04 0.19
N ALA A 494 1.14 26.32 0.47
CA ALA A 494 1.72 27.27 -0.49
C ALA A 494 3.14 26.88 -0.88
N SER A 495 3.95 26.52 0.11
CA SER A 495 5.33 26.08 -0.08
C SER A 495 5.42 24.85 -0.98
N PHE A 496 4.62 23.82 -0.73
CA PHE A 496 4.64 22.62 -1.58
C PHE A 496 4.11 22.87 -2.99
N ALA A 497 3.06 23.69 -3.14
CA ALA A 497 2.55 24.08 -4.46
C ALA A 497 3.62 24.82 -5.29
N MET A 498 4.35 25.76 -4.67
CA MET A 498 5.42 26.51 -5.33
C MET A 498 6.65 25.65 -5.65
N VAL A 499 7.08 24.75 -4.76
CA VAL A 499 8.15 23.79 -5.09
C VAL A 499 7.72 22.93 -6.27
N PHE A 500 6.53 22.33 -6.20
CA PHE A 500 6.04 21.43 -7.25
C PHE A 500 6.00 22.11 -8.62
N ALA A 501 5.34 23.27 -8.71
CA ALA A 501 5.28 24.04 -9.95
C ALA A 501 6.67 24.55 -10.40
N GLY A 502 7.46 25.08 -9.47
CA GLY A 502 8.80 25.62 -9.78
C GLY A 502 9.77 24.57 -10.32
N LYS A 503 9.71 23.33 -9.83
CA LYS A 503 10.51 22.21 -10.35
C LYS A 503 10.13 21.82 -11.78
N ILE A 504 8.83 21.77 -12.08
CA ILE A 504 8.35 21.48 -13.44
C ILE A 504 8.77 22.59 -14.40
N MET A 505 8.58 23.86 -14.03
CA MET A 505 9.04 25.00 -14.82
C MET A 505 10.55 24.99 -15.03
N PHE A 506 11.34 24.66 -14.01
CA PHE A 506 12.78 24.57 -14.14
C PHE A 506 13.19 23.56 -15.23
N VAL A 507 12.54 22.39 -15.26
CA VAL A 507 12.84 21.35 -16.26
C VAL A 507 12.40 21.78 -17.66
N ILE A 508 11.23 22.41 -17.79
CA ILE A 508 10.75 22.94 -19.08
C ILE A 508 11.70 24.03 -19.60
N GLY A 509 12.02 25.02 -18.76
CA GLY A 509 12.95 26.10 -19.11
C GLY A 509 14.36 25.59 -19.43
N ALA A 510 14.83 24.53 -18.76
CA ALA A 510 16.11 23.91 -19.08
C ALA A 510 16.11 23.28 -20.48
N ASN A 511 15.04 22.58 -20.87
CA ASN A 511 14.91 22.05 -22.23
C ASN A 511 14.86 23.16 -23.29
N GLN A 512 14.22 24.28 -22.99
CA GLN A 512 14.19 25.43 -23.90
C GLN A 512 15.57 26.09 -24.08
N VAL A 513 16.29 26.30 -22.98
CA VAL A 513 17.59 27.02 -23.01
C VAL A 513 18.74 26.14 -23.50
N PHE A 514 18.77 24.87 -23.12
CA PHE A 514 19.90 23.96 -23.40
C PHE A 514 19.61 22.96 -24.52
N GLY A 515 18.42 23.01 -25.12
CA GLY A 515 17.96 22.10 -26.16
C GLY A 515 17.11 20.95 -25.61
N GLU A 516 16.04 20.63 -26.34
CA GLU A 516 15.11 19.56 -26.01
C GLU A 516 15.82 18.21 -26.05
N GLY A 517 15.69 17.44 -24.97
CA GLY A 517 16.20 16.08 -24.94
C GLY A 517 16.10 15.42 -23.57
N GLU A 518 16.14 14.09 -23.58
CA GLU A 518 16.07 13.28 -22.37
C GLU A 518 17.26 13.54 -21.43
N LEU A 519 18.44 13.83 -21.99
CA LEU A 519 19.63 14.17 -21.21
C LEU A 519 19.45 15.49 -20.46
N THR A 520 18.94 16.52 -21.15
CA THR A 520 18.68 17.84 -20.56
C THR A 520 17.64 17.71 -19.44
N SER A 521 16.55 16.98 -19.69
CA SER A 521 15.50 16.72 -18.70
C SER A 521 16.02 15.99 -17.46
N PHE A 522 16.84 14.94 -17.65
CA PHE A 522 17.47 14.21 -16.55
C PHE A 522 18.43 15.10 -15.74
N LEU A 523 19.33 15.84 -16.39
CA LEU A 523 20.29 16.71 -15.72
C LEU A 523 19.60 17.83 -14.96
N ALA A 524 18.54 18.42 -15.51
CA ALA A 524 17.74 19.45 -14.85
C ALA A 524 17.06 18.90 -13.59
N LEU A 525 16.40 17.74 -13.69
CA LEU A 525 15.77 17.07 -12.55
C LEU A 525 16.78 16.67 -11.48
N LEU A 526 17.95 16.16 -11.89
CA LEU A 526 19.03 15.78 -10.97
C LEU A 526 19.54 16.99 -10.20
N LEU A 527 19.80 18.10 -10.88
CA LEU A 527 20.30 19.34 -10.27
C LEU A 527 19.30 19.93 -9.29
N VAL A 528 18.02 20.01 -9.69
CA VAL A 528 16.95 20.52 -8.84
C VAL A 528 16.67 19.60 -7.64
N THR A 529 16.70 18.29 -7.85
CA THR A 529 16.50 17.33 -6.77
C THR A 529 17.65 17.44 -5.77
N CYS A 530 18.91 17.44 -6.22
CA CYS A 530 20.08 17.57 -5.34
C CYS A 530 20.09 18.89 -4.56
N SER A 531 19.76 20.02 -5.21
CA SER A 531 19.73 21.33 -4.57
C SER A 531 18.62 21.47 -3.54
N THR A 532 17.45 20.90 -3.80
CA THR A 532 16.31 20.97 -2.87
C THR A 532 16.34 19.90 -1.77
N TYR A 533 17.03 18.77 -1.97
CA TYR A 533 16.94 17.58 -1.10
C TYR A 533 17.23 17.85 0.38
N PHE A 534 18.29 18.61 0.65
CA PHE A 534 18.77 18.86 2.00
C PHE A 534 18.04 20.01 2.69
N VAL A 535 17.55 20.97 1.91
CA VAL A 535 16.93 22.19 2.42
C VAL A 535 15.42 22.00 2.61
N TYR A 536 14.78 21.28 1.69
CA TYR A 536 13.35 20.98 1.69
C TYR A 536 13.10 19.56 2.21
N ASP A 537 12.92 19.41 3.52
CA ASP A 537 12.87 18.11 4.20
C ASP A 537 11.49 17.43 4.24
N MET A 538 10.58 17.84 3.35
CA MET A 538 9.28 17.20 3.21
C MET A 538 9.42 15.84 2.50
N TYR A 539 9.04 14.75 3.18
CA TYR A 539 9.17 13.39 2.66
C TYR A 539 8.49 13.18 1.30
N VAL A 540 7.28 13.74 1.12
CA VAL A 540 6.52 13.62 -0.13
C VAL A 540 7.28 14.24 -1.31
N ASP A 541 7.85 15.43 -1.13
CA ASP A 541 8.66 16.08 -2.17
C ASP A 541 9.93 15.27 -2.48
N ARG A 542 10.63 14.78 -1.45
CA ARG A 542 11.81 13.94 -1.63
C ARG A 542 11.49 12.67 -2.40
N LEU A 543 10.36 12.02 -2.12
CA LEU A 543 9.90 10.84 -2.83
C LEU A 543 9.54 11.16 -4.27
N MET A 544 8.70 12.18 -4.51
CA MET A 544 8.33 12.55 -5.88
C MET A 544 9.54 12.98 -6.72
N SER A 545 10.43 13.80 -6.17
CA SER A 545 11.61 14.30 -6.89
C SER A 545 12.63 13.19 -7.17
N SER A 546 12.87 12.31 -6.19
CA SER A 546 13.76 11.17 -6.39
C SER A 546 13.18 10.19 -7.41
N THR A 547 11.90 9.87 -7.32
CA THR A 547 11.22 9.00 -8.28
C THR A 547 11.21 9.62 -9.67
N ALA A 548 10.86 10.90 -9.82
CA ALA A 548 10.89 11.60 -11.10
C ALA A 548 12.29 11.62 -11.73
N THR A 549 13.33 11.87 -10.93
CA THR A 549 14.73 11.82 -11.40
C THR A 549 15.13 10.41 -11.85
N MET A 550 14.71 9.37 -11.11
CA MET A 550 14.98 7.97 -11.49
C MET A 550 14.19 7.55 -12.74
N VAL A 551 12.96 8.05 -12.91
CA VAL A 551 12.16 7.84 -14.13
C VAL A 551 12.82 8.52 -15.32
N ALA A 552 13.22 9.80 -15.20
CA ALA A 552 13.92 10.51 -16.27
C ALA A 552 15.26 9.84 -16.62
N PHE A 553 15.99 9.33 -15.62
CA PHE A 553 17.17 8.50 -15.89
C PHE A 553 16.83 7.22 -16.65
N GLY A 554 15.73 6.55 -16.28
CA GLY A 554 15.22 5.39 -17.00
C GLY A 554 14.87 5.71 -18.46
N VAL A 555 14.16 6.80 -18.72
CA VAL A 555 13.80 7.25 -20.08
C VAL A 555 15.05 7.59 -20.88
N LEU A 556 16.02 8.31 -20.30
CA LEU A 556 17.33 8.55 -20.93
C LEU A 556 18.05 7.25 -21.30
N VAL A 557 18.03 6.25 -20.41
CA VAL A 557 18.62 4.94 -20.69
C VAL A 557 17.88 4.22 -21.82
N LEU A 558 16.55 4.37 -21.92
CA LEU A 558 15.76 3.82 -23.03
C LEU A 558 16.10 4.49 -24.35
N ASP A 559 16.15 5.82 -24.38
CA ASP A 559 16.48 6.62 -25.57
C ASP A 559 17.89 6.27 -26.10
N VAL A 560 18.88 6.20 -25.21
CA VAL A 560 20.24 5.76 -25.56
C VAL A 560 20.24 4.31 -26.05
N ALA A 561 19.48 3.42 -25.42
CA ALA A 561 19.39 2.03 -25.85
C ALA A 561 18.72 1.88 -27.23
N GLU A 562 17.71 2.68 -27.55
CA GLU A 562 17.05 2.68 -28.86
C GLU A 562 17.99 3.19 -29.96
N HIS A 563 18.74 4.26 -29.70
CA HIS A 563 19.79 4.72 -30.62
C HIS A 563 20.87 3.65 -30.85
N LEU A 564 21.24 2.89 -29.81
CA LEU A 564 22.21 1.80 -29.92
C LEU A 564 21.63 0.52 -30.55
N ARG A 565 20.31 0.34 -30.54
CA ARG A 565 19.61 -0.79 -31.19
C ARG A 565 19.92 -0.88 -32.66
N TYR A 566 20.09 0.28 -33.31
CA TYR A 566 20.49 0.35 -34.70
C TYR A 566 21.82 -0.38 -34.99
N PHE A 567 22.68 -0.54 -33.99
CA PHE A 567 24.00 -1.15 -34.13
C PHE A 567 24.07 -2.60 -33.63
N SER A 568 23.40 -2.95 -32.53
CA SER A 568 23.33 -4.35 -32.04
C SER A 568 22.28 -4.54 -30.93
N ASP A 569 21.48 -5.60 -31.02
CA ASP A 569 20.53 -5.98 -29.96
C ASP A 569 21.23 -6.41 -28.64
N ASP A 570 22.46 -6.93 -28.71
CA ASP A 570 23.26 -7.34 -27.54
C ASP A 570 23.74 -6.15 -26.68
N ALA A 571 23.87 -4.95 -27.26
CA ALA A 571 24.25 -3.76 -26.51
C ALA A 571 23.14 -3.33 -25.52
N ILE A 572 21.87 -3.41 -25.94
CA ILE A 572 20.71 -3.09 -25.11
C ILE A 572 20.62 -4.04 -23.92
N ALA A 573 20.76 -5.34 -24.21
CA ALA A 573 20.84 -6.38 -23.20
C ALA A 573 21.88 -6.04 -22.14
N THR A 574 23.06 -5.60 -22.56
CA THR A 574 24.17 -5.30 -21.66
C THR A 574 23.88 -4.08 -20.79
N ILE A 575 23.31 -3.01 -21.36
CA ILE A 575 22.98 -1.77 -20.63
C ILE A 575 21.95 -2.03 -19.53
N TYR A 576 20.85 -2.74 -19.84
CA TYR A 576 19.82 -3.04 -18.85
C TYR A 576 20.35 -3.95 -17.74
N SER A 577 21.11 -4.98 -18.10
CA SER A 577 21.72 -5.89 -17.12
C SER A 577 22.75 -5.19 -16.23
N PHE A 578 23.52 -4.23 -16.76
CA PHE A 578 24.42 -3.41 -15.97
C PHE A 578 23.67 -2.45 -15.02
N GLY A 579 22.58 -1.83 -15.49
CA GLY A 579 21.70 -1.01 -14.67
C GLY A 579 21.12 -1.79 -13.49
N ILE A 580 20.73 -3.05 -13.70
CA ILE A 580 20.29 -3.96 -12.62
C ILE A 580 21.45 -4.33 -11.70
N LEU A 581 22.63 -4.64 -12.26
CA LEU A 581 23.83 -5.03 -11.52
C LEU A 581 24.24 -3.99 -10.47
N VAL A 582 24.15 -2.71 -10.81
CA VAL A 582 24.51 -1.62 -9.92
C VAL A 582 23.31 -1.12 -9.11
N GLY A 583 22.17 -0.94 -9.76
CA GLY A 583 21.00 -0.29 -9.19
C GLY A 583 20.36 -1.09 -8.05
N VAL A 584 20.22 -2.42 -8.20
CA VAL A 584 19.55 -3.25 -7.21
C VAL A 584 20.33 -3.31 -5.88
N PRO A 585 21.64 -3.64 -5.86
CA PRO A 585 22.42 -3.59 -4.62
C PRO A 585 22.45 -2.19 -3.99
N LEU A 586 22.56 -1.13 -4.80
CA LEU A 586 22.61 0.24 -4.31
C LEU A 586 21.29 0.66 -3.64
N ALA A 587 20.15 0.33 -4.24
CA ALA A 587 18.83 0.65 -3.68
C ALA A 587 18.64 0.00 -2.30
N PHE A 588 18.97 -1.30 -2.20
CA PHE A 588 18.90 -2.02 -0.95
C PHE A 588 19.92 -1.50 0.07
N ALA A 589 21.15 -1.16 -0.35
CA ALA A 589 22.14 -0.58 0.54
C ALA A 589 21.65 0.75 1.13
N ILE A 590 21.06 1.64 0.33
CA ILE A 590 20.50 2.92 0.79
C ILE A 590 19.41 2.71 1.85
N ILE A 591 18.55 1.70 1.67
CA ILE A 591 17.43 1.44 2.59
C ILE A 591 17.88 0.71 3.86
N ILE A 592 18.82 -0.23 3.73
CA ILE A 592 19.22 -1.14 4.82
C ILE A 592 20.32 -0.54 5.70
N HIS A 593 21.32 0.11 5.08
CA HIS A 593 22.62 0.31 5.71
C HIS A 593 22.54 1.35 6.84
N PRO A 594 22.98 1.01 8.08
CA PRO A 594 22.77 1.87 9.25
C PRO A 594 23.58 3.17 9.24
N ARG A 595 24.57 3.31 8.34
CA ARG A 595 25.31 4.58 8.18
C ARG A 595 24.64 5.54 7.19
N ILE A 596 23.71 5.06 6.38
CA ILE A 596 22.99 5.91 5.43
C ILE A 596 21.79 6.47 6.17
N SER A 597 21.67 7.80 6.18
CA SER A 597 20.55 8.46 6.84
C SER A 597 19.22 8.00 6.24
N GLN A 598 18.21 7.78 7.09
CA GLN A 598 16.84 7.51 6.63
C GLN A 598 16.29 8.62 5.74
N ALA A 599 16.89 9.82 5.78
CA ALA A 599 16.59 10.90 4.86
C ALA A 599 16.77 10.49 3.39
N PHE A 600 17.61 9.50 3.05
CA PHE A 600 17.83 8.96 1.70
C PHE A 600 16.91 7.79 1.32
N SER A 601 16.02 7.35 2.21
CA SER A 601 15.03 6.30 1.90
C SER A 601 14.21 6.60 0.63
N PRO A 602 13.76 7.84 0.36
CA PRO A 602 13.08 8.19 -0.89
C PRO A 602 13.90 7.91 -2.16
N VAL A 603 15.21 8.15 -2.13
CA VAL A 603 16.12 7.83 -3.25
C VAL A 603 16.21 6.32 -3.45
N GLY A 604 16.35 5.56 -2.35
CA GLY A 604 16.34 4.11 -2.40
C GLY A 604 15.04 3.55 -3.01
N MET A 605 13.89 4.12 -2.64
CA MET A 605 12.57 3.73 -3.17
C MET A 605 12.43 4.07 -4.66
N GLY A 606 12.88 5.26 -5.11
CA GLY A 606 12.91 5.62 -6.52
C GLY A 606 13.78 4.65 -7.34
N LEU A 607 14.95 4.29 -6.81
CA LEU A 607 15.87 3.35 -7.46
C LEU A 607 15.30 1.92 -7.49
N LEU A 608 14.57 1.49 -6.46
CA LEU A 608 13.81 0.24 -6.47
C LEU A 608 12.75 0.24 -7.58
N GLY A 609 12.05 1.35 -7.79
CA GLY A 609 11.07 1.50 -8.88
C GLY A 609 11.71 1.35 -10.26
N LEU A 610 12.79 2.08 -10.52
CA LEU A 610 13.54 1.99 -11.78
C LEU A 610 14.07 0.57 -12.03
N THR A 611 14.70 -0.04 -11.02
CA THR A 611 15.24 -1.40 -11.16
C THR A 611 14.15 -2.47 -11.29
N GLY A 612 12.98 -2.27 -10.66
CA GLY A 612 11.79 -3.09 -10.89
C GLY A 612 11.31 -3.04 -12.34
N TYR A 613 11.31 -1.86 -12.96
CA TYR A 613 11.02 -1.70 -14.39
C TYR A 613 12.06 -2.43 -15.26
N LEU A 614 13.36 -2.18 -15.05
CA LEU A 614 14.43 -2.81 -15.82
C LEU A 614 14.42 -4.34 -15.71
N THR A 615 14.22 -4.89 -14.52
CA THR A 615 14.13 -6.35 -14.33
C THR A 615 12.93 -6.97 -15.06
N THR A 616 11.81 -6.24 -15.15
CA THR A 616 10.64 -6.65 -15.94
C THR A 616 10.93 -6.60 -17.44
N ALA A 617 11.57 -5.54 -17.92
CA ALA A 617 11.96 -5.40 -19.33
C ALA A 617 12.94 -6.50 -19.77
N VAL A 618 13.99 -6.78 -18.98
CA VAL A 618 14.94 -7.88 -19.25
C VAL A 618 14.24 -9.23 -19.31
N THR A 619 13.24 -9.43 -18.44
CA THR A 619 12.45 -10.66 -18.44
C THR A 619 11.61 -10.79 -19.70
N LEU A 620 10.89 -9.73 -20.08
CA LEU A 620 9.96 -9.73 -21.22
C LEU A 620 10.67 -9.84 -22.58
N LEU A 621 11.84 -9.21 -22.71
CA LEU A 621 12.62 -9.19 -23.95
C LEU A 621 13.59 -10.39 -24.10
N GLN A 622 13.58 -11.35 -23.17
CA GLN A 622 14.47 -12.52 -23.15
C GLN A 622 15.95 -12.21 -23.46
N LEU A 623 16.49 -11.11 -22.94
CA LEU A 623 17.81 -10.62 -23.35
C LEU A 623 18.93 -11.63 -23.04
N SER A 624 19.86 -11.80 -23.97
CA SER A 624 21.00 -12.75 -23.91
C SER A 624 21.83 -12.59 -22.62
N SER A 625 21.98 -11.35 -22.15
CA SER A 625 22.75 -10.95 -20.96
C SER A 625 22.04 -11.17 -19.61
N ALA A 626 20.82 -11.74 -19.58
CA ALA A 626 20.01 -11.87 -18.36
C ALA A 626 20.71 -12.61 -17.20
N TYR A 627 21.77 -13.36 -17.47
CA TYR A 627 22.62 -13.99 -16.45
C TYR A 627 23.31 -12.99 -15.53
N ILE A 628 23.75 -11.83 -16.04
CA ILE A 628 24.41 -10.80 -15.24
C ILE A 628 23.38 -10.18 -14.28
N ALA A 629 22.19 -9.86 -14.80
CA ALA A 629 21.08 -9.36 -14.00
C ALA A 629 20.63 -10.40 -12.96
N SER A 630 20.55 -11.69 -13.32
CA SER A 630 20.11 -12.73 -12.38
C SER A 630 21.08 -12.92 -11.22
N LEU A 631 22.39 -12.89 -11.48
CA LEU A 631 23.42 -12.96 -10.43
C LEU A 631 23.37 -11.74 -9.51
N ALA A 632 23.16 -10.54 -10.04
CA ALA A 632 23.07 -9.31 -9.25
C ALA A 632 21.90 -9.33 -8.27
N VAL A 633 20.72 -9.68 -8.76
CA VAL A 633 19.49 -9.74 -7.96
C VAL A 633 19.60 -10.88 -6.94
N ALA A 634 20.16 -12.03 -7.33
CA ALA A 634 20.43 -13.14 -6.42
C ALA A 634 21.40 -12.75 -5.29
N GLY A 635 22.51 -12.08 -5.61
CA GLY A 635 23.45 -11.56 -4.62
C GLY A 635 22.79 -10.59 -3.65
N THR A 636 21.90 -9.72 -4.15
CA THR A 636 21.14 -8.77 -3.32
C THR A 636 20.12 -9.47 -2.43
N LEU A 637 19.41 -10.48 -2.93
CA LEU A 637 18.49 -11.29 -2.13
C LEU A 637 19.24 -12.02 -1.01
N ILE A 638 20.39 -12.64 -1.32
CA ILE A 638 21.24 -13.29 -0.32
C ILE A 638 21.72 -12.29 0.74
N ALA A 639 22.19 -11.11 0.33
CA ALA A 639 22.61 -10.06 1.25
C ALA A 639 21.45 -9.60 2.16
N THR A 640 20.25 -9.45 1.59
CA THR A 640 19.03 -9.05 2.31
C THR A 640 18.59 -10.13 3.30
N LEU A 641 18.64 -11.40 2.92
CA LEU A 641 18.38 -12.54 3.80
C LEU A 641 19.35 -12.57 4.99
N LEU A 642 20.64 -12.39 4.73
CA LEU A 642 21.67 -12.34 5.78
C LEU A 642 21.46 -11.16 6.73
N TRP A 643 21.12 -9.99 6.19
CA TRP A 643 20.78 -8.83 6.99
C TRP A 643 19.54 -9.09 7.86
N ALA A 644 18.44 -9.57 7.26
CA ALA A 644 17.19 -9.85 7.95
C ALA A 644 17.33 -10.90 9.06
N CYS A 645 18.23 -11.87 8.91
CA CYS A 645 18.44 -12.94 9.90
C CYS A 645 19.41 -12.57 11.05
N GLY A 646 20.06 -11.40 11.00
CA GLY A 646 20.96 -10.93 12.05
C GLY A 646 22.46 -11.03 11.74
N GLY A 647 22.84 -11.03 10.46
CA GLY A 647 24.21 -10.85 9.98
C GLY A 647 24.98 -12.14 9.67
N ARG A 648 26.27 -12.02 9.30
CA ARG A 648 27.10 -13.13 8.78
C ARG A 648 27.18 -14.36 9.70
N GLN A 649 26.98 -14.21 11.01
CA GLN A 649 26.97 -15.32 11.96
C GLN A 649 25.81 -16.32 11.71
N THR A 650 24.80 -15.94 10.91
CA THR A 650 23.72 -16.85 10.51
C THR A 650 24.02 -17.68 9.27
N LEU A 651 25.16 -17.48 8.59
CA LEU A 651 25.56 -18.33 7.45
C LEU A 651 25.67 -19.81 7.85
N ALA A 652 25.98 -20.10 9.12
CA ALA A 652 26.02 -21.45 9.66
C ALA A 652 24.63 -22.07 9.91
N THR A 653 23.56 -21.27 9.89
CA THR A 653 22.21 -21.81 10.05
C THR A 653 21.73 -22.46 8.76
N ARG A 654 21.35 -23.73 8.83
CA ARG A 654 20.87 -24.55 7.70
C ARG A 654 19.76 -23.85 6.89
N GLN A 655 18.92 -23.05 7.56
CA GLN A 655 17.86 -22.22 6.96
C GLN A 655 18.38 -21.24 5.93
N VAL A 656 19.42 -20.48 6.29
CA VAL A 656 20.00 -19.47 5.41
C VAL A 656 20.70 -20.16 4.24
N VAL A 657 21.35 -21.30 4.47
CA VAL A 657 21.99 -22.10 3.42
C VAL A 657 20.97 -22.60 2.39
N ILE A 658 19.82 -23.15 2.82
CA ILE A 658 18.78 -23.61 1.89
C ILE A 658 18.21 -22.44 1.08
N ALA A 659 17.94 -21.29 1.71
CA ALA A 659 17.47 -20.10 1.01
C ALA A 659 18.49 -19.58 -0.02
N ILE A 660 19.79 -19.64 0.29
CA ILE A 660 20.87 -19.32 -0.64
C ILE A 660 20.85 -20.30 -1.83
N ILE A 661 20.78 -21.60 -1.58
CA ILE A 661 20.72 -22.62 -2.64
C ILE A 661 19.50 -22.40 -3.54
N ALA A 662 18.31 -22.17 -2.97
CA ALA A 662 17.10 -21.88 -3.72
C ALA A 662 17.23 -20.59 -4.56
N THR A 663 17.85 -19.55 -4.00
CA THR A 663 18.12 -18.29 -4.70
C THR A 663 19.07 -18.51 -5.89
N LEU A 664 20.13 -19.30 -5.72
CA LEU A 664 21.08 -19.64 -6.78
C LEU A 664 20.42 -20.48 -7.89
N LEU A 665 19.53 -21.42 -7.53
CA LEU A 665 18.75 -22.20 -8.49
C LEU A 665 17.78 -21.32 -9.30
N MET A 666 17.09 -20.39 -8.63
CA MET A 666 16.24 -19.41 -9.32
C MET A 666 17.07 -18.53 -10.26
N ALA A 667 18.28 -18.13 -9.85
CA ALA A 667 19.18 -17.33 -10.66
C ALA A 667 19.67 -18.06 -11.92
N SER A 668 19.93 -19.38 -11.82
CA SER A 668 20.28 -20.21 -12.98
C SER A 668 19.15 -20.34 -13.99
N LEU A 669 17.90 -20.27 -13.54
CA LEU A 669 16.70 -20.25 -14.39
C LEU A 669 16.35 -18.85 -14.93
N LYS A 670 17.21 -17.84 -14.69
CA LYS A 670 17.00 -16.44 -15.08
C LYS A 670 15.71 -15.83 -14.52
N PHE A 671 15.29 -16.20 -13.31
CA PHE A 671 14.13 -15.61 -12.63
C PHE A 671 14.42 -14.19 -12.10
N VAL A 672 14.89 -13.27 -12.95
CA VAL A 672 15.38 -11.94 -12.54
C VAL A 672 14.31 -11.14 -11.77
N ALA A 673 13.13 -10.92 -12.37
CA ALA A 673 12.06 -10.17 -11.73
C ALA A 673 11.44 -10.88 -10.51
N PRO A 674 11.17 -12.21 -10.52
CA PRO A 674 10.70 -12.91 -9.32
C PRO A 674 11.68 -12.87 -8.13
N ILE A 675 12.98 -13.03 -8.35
CA ILE A 675 13.99 -12.93 -7.27
C ILE A 675 13.97 -11.51 -6.69
N MET A 676 13.85 -10.47 -7.53
CA MET A 676 13.76 -9.07 -7.10
C MET A 676 12.51 -8.84 -6.25
N ALA A 677 11.36 -9.38 -6.68
CA ALA A 677 10.12 -9.26 -5.93
C ALA A 677 10.21 -9.92 -4.54
N ILE A 678 10.80 -11.11 -4.44
CA ILE A 678 11.06 -11.77 -3.14
C ILE A 678 11.99 -10.91 -2.27
N ALA A 679 13.03 -10.32 -2.84
CA ALA A 679 13.92 -9.43 -2.10
C ALA A 679 13.17 -8.21 -1.53
N VAL A 680 12.29 -7.59 -2.32
CA VAL A 680 11.44 -6.47 -1.87
C VAL A 680 10.44 -6.89 -0.78
N ILE A 681 9.84 -8.09 -0.90
CA ILE A 681 8.95 -8.63 0.15
C ILE A 681 9.69 -8.76 1.48
N ILE A 682 10.90 -9.35 1.46
CA ILE A 682 11.73 -9.55 2.64
C ILE A 682 12.21 -8.21 3.20
N LEU A 683 12.60 -7.27 2.33
CA LEU A 683 12.99 -5.92 2.71
C LEU A 683 11.86 -5.21 3.46
N GLY A 684 10.66 -5.21 2.90
CA GLY A 684 9.50 -4.58 3.53
C GLY A 684 9.16 -5.24 4.85
N TYR A 685 9.17 -6.57 4.92
CA TYR A 685 8.90 -7.28 6.16
C TYR A 685 9.94 -7.01 7.26
N ALA A 686 11.22 -7.21 6.96
CA ALA A 686 12.31 -7.00 7.92
C ALA A 686 12.47 -5.51 8.30
N GLY A 687 12.20 -4.62 7.35
CA GLY A 687 12.10 -3.17 7.56
C GLY A 687 10.84 -2.72 8.31
N HIS A 688 9.90 -3.64 8.58
CA HIS A 688 8.59 -3.35 9.18
C HIS A 688 7.74 -2.38 8.34
N ASP A 689 8.06 -2.25 7.06
CA ASP A 689 7.31 -1.52 6.06
C ASP A 689 6.40 -2.49 5.29
N ARG A 690 5.15 -2.56 5.76
CA ARG A 690 4.14 -3.41 5.14
C ARG A 690 3.73 -2.93 3.75
N LEU A 691 3.84 -1.64 3.45
CA LEU A 691 3.53 -1.14 2.11
C LEU A 691 4.57 -1.67 1.11
N VAL A 692 5.85 -1.60 1.46
CA VAL A 692 6.93 -2.20 0.64
C VAL A 692 6.70 -3.71 0.46
N SER A 693 6.29 -4.43 1.50
CA SER A 693 6.00 -5.86 1.41
C SER A 693 4.78 -6.19 0.53
N ILE A 694 3.73 -5.37 0.59
CA ILE A 694 2.53 -5.49 -0.28
C ILE A 694 2.91 -5.19 -1.73
N ILE A 695 3.64 -4.11 -1.99
CA ILE A 695 4.15 -3.75 -3.32
C ILE A 695 4.99 -4.91 -3.87
N GLY A 696 5.89 -5.47 -3.07
CA GLY A 696 6.68 -6.64 -3.46
C GLY A 696 5.82 -7.87 -3.77
N SER A 697 4.71 -8.07 -3.04
CA SER A 697 3.78 -9.19 -3.28
C SER A 697 2.99 -9.04 -4.58
N VAL A 698 2.51 -7.83 -4.88
CA VAL A 698 1.86 -7.50 -6.16
C VAL A 698 2.87 -7.61 -7.30
N PHE A 699 4.08 -7.10 -7.11
CA PHE A 699 5.17 -7.21 -8.08
C PHE A 699 5.55 -8.67 -8.34
N LEU A 700 5.55 -9.53 -7.33
CA LEU A 700 5.78 -10.97 -7.51
C LEU A 700 4.74 -11.59 -8.44
N LEU A 701 3.45 -11.32 -8.21
CA LEU A 701 2.35 -11.81 -9.05
C LEU A 701 2.50 -11.33 -10.50
N LEU A 702 2.77 -10.04 -10.71
CA LEU A 702 2.99 -9.48 -12.04
C LEU A 702 4.23 -10.07 -12.71
N SER A 703 5.34 -10.21 -11.98
CA SER A 703 6.60 -10.75 -12.50
C SER A 703 6.48 -12.21 -12.95
N LEU A 704 5.69 -13.02 -12.23
CA LEU A 704 5.40 -14.40 -12.61
C LEU A 704 4.56 -14.44 -13.88
N ALA A 705 3.53 -13.60 -14.00
CA ALA A 705 2.73 -13.51 -15.22
C ALA A 705 3.59 -13.10 -16.43
N VAL A 706 4.47 -12.10 -16.27
CA VAL A 706 5.40 -11.66 -17.32
C VAL A 706 6.38 -12.78 -17.69
N TYR A 707 6.98 -13.45 -16.72
CA TYR A 707 7.93 -14.55 -16.97
C TYR A 707 7.29 -15.70 -17.76
N THR A 708 6.05 -16.08 -17.41
CA THR A 708 5.33 -17.14 -18.14
C THR A 708 5.02 -16.78 -19.59
N ARG A 709 4.77 -15.49 -19.89
CA ARG A 709 4.61 -15.04 -21.28
C ARG A 709 5.94 -14.96 -22.01
N ALA A 710 6.99 -14.55 -21.31
CA ALA A 710 8.29 -14.32 -21.92
C ALA A 710 8.90 -15.61 -22.47
N LEU A 711 8.77 -16.74 -21.75
CA LEU A 711 9.47 -17.99 -22.06
C LEU A 711 9.16 -18.62 -23.44
N ASP A 712 8.10 -18.17 -24.13
CA ASP A 712 7.59 -18.74 -25.40
C ASP A 712 7.49 -20.28 -25.39
N LEU A 713 7.41 -20.85 -24.19
CA LEU A 713 7.24 -22.27 -23.97
C LEU A 713 5.77 -22.59 -24.16
N GLY A 714 5.50 -23.76 -24.74
CA GLY A 714 4.14 -24.27 -24.76
C GLY A 714 3.56 -24.33 -23.34
N LEU A 715 2.23 -24.21 -23.23
CA LEU A 715 1.50 -24.30 -21.95
C LEU A 715 1.93 -25.53 -21.12
N MET A 716 2.29 -26.64 -21.78
CA MET A 716 2.73 -27.88 -21.14
C MET A 716 4.03 -27.71 -20.36
N GLU A 717 5.05 -27.18 -21.02
CA GLU A 717 6.41 -27.05 -20.47
C GLU A 717 6.42 -25.99 -19.37
N THR A 718 5.76 -24.86 -19.60
CA THR A 718 5.55 -23.81 -18.59
C THR A 718 4.84 -24.37 -17.36
N GLY A 719 3.77 -25.14 -17.58
CA GLY A 719 3.01 -25.76 -16.51
C GLY A 719 3.82 -26.77 -15.71
N GLY A 720 4.63 -27.60 -16.39
CA GLY A 720 5.52 -28.58 -15.77
C GLY A 720 6.60 -27.95 -14.89
N ILE A 721 7.22 -26.86 -15.35
CA ILE A 721 8.22 -26.10 -14.58
C ILE A 721 7.60 -25.53 -13.30
N LEU A 722 6.43 -24.89 -13.41
CA LEU A 722 5.74 -24.31 -12.26
C LEU A 722 5.28 -25.39 -11.27
N LEU A 723 4.72 -26.50 -11.76
CA LEU A 723 4.25 -27.58 -10.90
C LEU A 723 5.41 -28.23 -10.14
N THR A 724 6.53 -28.48 -10.81
CA THR A 724 7.76 -29.01 -10.20
C THR A 724 8.32 -28.02 -9.17
N GLY A 725 8.40 -26.73 -9.51
CA GLY A 725 8.82 -25.67 -8.59
C GLY A 725 7.93 -25.57 -7.35
N GLY A 726 6.62 -25.69 -7.52
CA GLY A 726 5.65 -25.72 -6.43
C GLY A 726 5.85 -26.91 -5.48
N LEU A 727 6.05 -28.12 -6.02
CA LEU A 727 6.34 -29.33 -5.22
C LEU A 727 7.67 -29.21 -4.46
N ILE A 728 8.71 -28.66 -5.10
CA ILE A 728 10.00 -28.38 -4.44
C ILE A 728 9.78 -27.41 -3.28
N LEU A 729 9.00 -26.35 -3.47
CA LEU A 729 8.70 -25.39 -2.39
C LEU A 729 7.90 -26.01 -1.25
N ILE A 730 7.01 -26.97 -1.50
CA ILE A 730 6.34 -27.75 -0.43
C ILE A 730 7.36 -28.60 0.34
N ALA A 731 8.29 -29.27 -0.35
CA ALA A 731 9.35 -30.02 0.30
C ALA A 731 10.24 -29.10 1.17
N VAL A 732 10.58 -27.92 0.66
CA VAL A 732 11.29 -26.87 1.42
C VAL A 732 10.47 -26.43 2.63
N TYR A 733 9.16 -26.18 2.49
CA TYR A 733 8.28 -25.85 3.62
C TYR A 733 8.35 -26.91 4.72
N TRP A 734 8.24 -28.20 4.37
CA TRP A 734 8.29 -29.29 5.34
C TRP A 734 9.67 -29.43 6.01
N LEU A 735 10.75 -29.26 5.25
CA LEU A 735 12.10 -29.20 5.80
C LEU A 735 12.24 -28.06 6.81
N TYR A 736 11.73 -26.86 6.48
CA TYR A 736 11.76 -25.72 7.40
C TYR A 736 10.92 -25.98 8.65
N ARG A 737 9.67 -26.46 8.48
CA ARG A 737 8.78 -26.71 9.61
C ARG A 737 9.33 -27.78 10.56
N CYS A 738 9.87 -28.87 10.04
CA CYS A 738 10.24 -30.04 10.84
C CYS A 738 11.66 -29.98 11.42
N TRP A 739 12.62 -29.35 10.74
CA TRP A 739 14.03 -29.44 11.12
C TRP A 739 14.61 -28.13 11.67
N VAL A 740 13.92 -27.02 11.41
CA VAL A 740 14.51 -25.70 11.46
C VAL A 740 13.90 -24.86 12.59
N PHE A 741 12.62 -25.04 12.87
CA PHE A 741 11.92 -24.36 13.97
C PHE A 741 11.64 -25.24 15.19
N THR A 742 11.97 -26.53 15.14
CA THR A 742 11.79 -27.51 16.24
C THR A 742 12.89 -27.45 17.31
N ASN A 743 14.11 -27.01 16.99
CA ASN A 743 15.28 -27.09 17.87
C ASN A 743 15.52 -25.85 18.75
N SER A 744 14.46 -25.15 19.19
CA SER A 744 14.61 -23.97 20.06
C SER A 744 13.60 -23.93 21.20
N ALA A 745 13.29 -25.08 21.79
CA ALA A 745 12.92 -25.10 23.19
C ALA A 745 14.23 -24.86 23.99
N PRO A 746 14.35 -23.83 24.84
CA PRO A 746 15.40 -23.86 25.84
C PRO A 746 15.15 -25.12 26.65
N ALA A 747 16.15 -26.00 26.72
CA ALA A 747 16.17 -27.04 27.73
C ALA A 747 15.92 -26.32 29.07
N GLN A 748 14.79 -26.59 29.70
CA GLN A 748 14.64 -26.30 31.12
C GLN A 748 15.65 -27.21 31.81
N THR A 749 16.88 -26.71 31.95
CA THR A 749 17.81 -27.22 32.94
C THR A 749 17.21 -26.85 34.28
N SER A 750 16.38 -27.73 34.81
CA SER A 750 16.09 -27.80 36.22
C SER A 750 17.42 -28.10 36.93
N HIS A 751 18.17 -27.05 37.27
CA HIS A 751 19.11 -27.11 38.36
C HIS A 751 18.29 -27.03 39.66
N PRO A 752 18.18 -28.09 40.47
CA PRO A 752 17.81 -27.91 41.86
C PRO A 752 19.03 -27.35 42.58
N VAL A 753 18.91 -26.12 43.08
CA VAL A 753 19.84 -25.54 44.06
C VAL A 753 19.24 -25.80 45.45
N GLY A 754 20.06 -26.37 46.34
CA GLY A 754 19.80 -26.58 47.77
C GLY A 754 19.17 -27.96 48.05
N GLY A 755 19.80 -28.93 48.69
CA GLY A 755 20.72 -28.83 49.84
C GLY A 755 19.90 -28.89 51.12
N ASP A 756 19.82 -30.07 51.74
CA ASP A 756 20.06 -30.23 53.18
C ASP A 756 19.87 -31.68 53.70
N LEU A 757 20.83 -32.07 54.55
CA LEU A 757 20.66 -32.86 55.78
C LEU A 757 20.07 -34.28 55.65
N THR A 758 20.93 -35.29 55.44
CA THR A 758 21.31 -36.34 56.41
C THR A 758 22.12 -37.44 55.75
#